data_AF-A0A8T4VRW2-F1
#
_entry.id   AF-A0A8T4VRW2-F1
#
_cell.length_a   1.000
_cell.length_b   1.000
_cell.length_c   1.000
_cell.angle_alpha   90.00
_cell.angle_beta   90.00
_cell.angle_gamma   90.00
#
_symmetry.space_group_name_H-M   'P 1'
#
loop_
_entity.id
_entity.type
_entity.pdbx_description
1 polymer ?
#
loop_
_entity_poly.entity_id
_entity_poly.type
_entity_poly.pdbx_seq_one_letter_code
_entity_poly.pdbx_strand_id
1 'polypeptide(L)'
;MNKNDKLIIILGLVILGVAIVGISTFDTSQVTSRTPTTDDIVTFTGTFKDTLPSAIKVSDENPYFALMATPLAVHYTDDAKQHIVPLFIENFEDPSRAVTRAESMIGMPADLTIGCSQTKTVTDISLELAETYWKQSEAALVIENNQTGYNLGVAATPIATYLRIPIIVTDEMDQDVQSTLKKLDTNYIFTCGDIGGYGKQVINLESPEDILDLTRSIVKNRFDTIDYITLTNPSDILEPKVINSTKYHFEGSLSSNSFTPTNIVNMPIGAPFQVSHEFDIPKDYTYSRVTIHTENLVDEDIDETGSQLQSMFYDPDGTNLGLTFTVGGIPKRDSSGNIVSDQITWETTIYDKPGTYSLNLFGQYLTSKEGDYEVDITVDHMESAIYPNMPGLSSIAPYLTAYHKGILFANPDFTFVGDEQIVENPNPGVVFPASNPELIDESNEHTFRIHESINELLASIRQLNITTEDDLEFLKQSYDKNPVYITLVGDARMIPQYYYYDTPDACTIQYGWDVASDFIYGNIDPVPRDDKLSIHPKDKFLSTYDEKYPHQENIVGRITGWDAQDASALVARTVFYEHVVESLDDWKNTAVVQTGSGTDFQRVPGIDFLRKILGAHDLTFKWPTGEAHFQNLIIQEHLEPGDFNIISTENAKSMRKGLSDEVINEINRLGVLNFLLFPKPRAKLIVGADDITGGEDQMNSNYIFSFGHGQPMGYSHGDVQTNSIGSRPVIVRNLINRFFFAIAPQLSSGLGNVGGYNVRYVENMDMGPSVVFVESCYIGRIDGFPAKSTTSQAYLHAGVNSFIASSRGSPGPGYLDARARPKGLGLIELWKTTRNPDLQEPHFSGLIASDMFTDLTKDDVDVGTAFRNARNQFMDDADSEFFWTPPLSLQLNTQQDLDFLLDNMRSSSNGDLTRMEKKYTCQLEYNVFGDPAFNPYEPANQFS
;
A
#
# COMPACT_ATOMS: atom_id res chain seq x y z
N MET A 1 -79.59 36.65 -32.94
CA MET A 1 -78.74 35.45 -32.99
C MET A 1 -78.87 34.84 -34.37
N ASN A 2 -77.82 34.93 -35.16
CA ASN A 2 -77.75 34.33 -36.49
C ASN A 2 -77.66 32.81 -36.35
N LYS A 3 -78.06 32.06 -37.40
CA LYS A 3 -78.01 30.59 -37.42
C LYS A 3 -76.64 30.00 -37.03
N ASN A 4 -75.57 30.77 -37.22
CA ASN A 4 -74.19 30.38 -36.88
C ASN A 4 -73.88 30.47 -35.38
N ASP A 5 -74.56 31.33 -34.62
CA ASP A 5 -74.32 31.49 -33.17
C ASP A 5 -74.78 30.25 -32.40
N LYS A 6 -75.88 29.62 -32.84
CA LYS A 6 -76.37 28.37 -32.23
C LYS A 6 -75.42 27.20 -32.50
N LEU A 7 -74.80 27.16 -33.68
CA LEU A 7 -73.85 26.10 -34.03
C LEU A 7 -72.58 26.21 -33.19
N ILE A 8 -72.07 27.43 -32.97
CA ILE A 8 -70.88 27.69 -32.14
C ILE A 8 -71.15 27.34 -30.68
N ILE A 9 -72.33 27.68 -30.14
CA ILE A 9 -72.70 27.33 -28.76
C ILE A 9 -72.84 25.82 -28.59
N ILE A 10 -73.44 25.12 -29.57
CA ILE A 10 -73.57 23.66 -29.53
C ILE A 10 -72.19 23.00 -29.64
N LEU A 11 -71.31 23.48 -30.53
CA LEU A 11 -69.96 22.96 -30.66
C LEU A 11 -69.14 23.20 -29.38
N GLY A 12 -69.28 24.38 -28.77
CA GLY A 12 -68.65 24.72 -27.49
C GLY A 12 -69.14 23.83 -26.35
N LEU A 13 -70.44 23.54 -26.29
CA LEU A 13 -71.02 22.63 -25.28
C LEU A 13 -70.61 21.17 -25.51
N VAL A 14 -70.43 20.75 -26.77
CA VAL A 14 -69.91 19.42 -27.11
C VAL A 14 -68.43 19.30 -26.72
N ILE A 15 -67.60 20.31 -27.02
CA ILE A 15 -66.19 20.32 -26.62
C ILE A 15 -66.07 20.34 -25.09
N LEU A 16 -66.88 21.15 -24.41
CA LEU A 16 -66.91 21.18 -22.94
C LEU A 16 -67.40 19.85 -22.36
N GLY A 17 -68.41 19.23 -22.98
CA GLY A 17 -68.90 17.90 -22.59
C GLY A 17 -67.85 16.81 -22.80
N VAL A 18 -67.11 16.83 -23.91
CA VAL A 18 -66.01 15.90 -24.19
C VAL A 18 -64.83 16.14 -23.25
N ALA A 19 -64.52 17.40 -22.88
CA ALA A 19 -63.50 17.72 -21.90
C ALA A 19 -63.90 17.30 -20.47
N ILE A 20 -65.15 17.52 -20.07
CA ILE A 20 -65.68 17.09 -18.77
C ILE A 20 -65.72 15.56 -18.69
N VAL A 21 -66.20 14.89 -19.74
CA VAL A 21 -66.16 13.42 -19.83
C VAL A 21 -64.71 12.95 -19.78
N GLY A 22 -63.82 13.52 -20.60
CA GLY A 22 -62.40 13.20 -20.63
C GLY A 22 -61.71 13.37 -19.27
N ILE A 23 -62.02 14.41 -18.50
CA ILE A 23 -61.51 14.64 -17.13
C ILE A 23 -62.16 13.69 -16.11
N SER A 24 -63.45 13.38 -16.26
CA SER A 24 -64.19 12.48 -15.35
C SER A 24 -63.96 10.98 -15.61
N THR A 25 -63.50 10.63 -16.81
CA THR A 25 -63.07 9.28 -17.20
C THR A 25 -61.55 9.13 -17.21
N PHE A 26 -60.80 10.21 -16.92
CA PHE A 26 -59.37 10.12 -16.62
C PHE A 26 -59.24 9.55 -15.21
N ASP A 27 -59.31 8.23 -15.14
CA ASP A 27 -59.03 7.49 -13.94
C ASP A 27 -57.51 7.48 -13.74
N THR A 28 -57.00 8.39 -12.90
CA THR A 28 -55.59 8.40 -12.49
C THR A 28 -55.19 7.14 -11.71
N SER A 29 -56.16 6.27 -11.34
CA SER A 29 -55.87 5.01 -10.66
C SER A 29 -55.53 3.84 -11.60
N GLN A 30 -55.50 4.06 -12.92
CA GLN A 30 -55.05 3.07 -13.92
C GLN A 30 -53.86 3.51 -14.77
N VAL A 31 -52.98 4.39 -14.26
CA VAL A 31 -51.61 4.39 -14.76
C VAL A 31 -50.96 3.16 -14.14
N THR A 32 -50.94 2.05 -14.87
CA THR A 32 -50.00 0.96 -14.59
C THR A 32 -48.62 1.59 -14.50
N SER A 33 -48.06 1.68 -13.29
CA SER A 33 -46.72 2.19 -13.05
C SER A 33 -45.76 1.33 -13.86
N ARG A 34 -45.33 1.83 -15.01
CA ARG A 34 -44.25 1.20 -15.77
C ARG A 34 -42.99 1.36 -14.91
N THR A 35 -42.30 0.25 -14.66
CA THR A 35 -40.95 0.28 -14.10
C THR A 35 -40.09 1.25 -14.92
N PRO A 36 -39.47 2.26 -14.29
CA PRO A 36 -38.67 3.24 -15.00
C PRO A 36 -37.54 2.53 -15.75
N THR A 37 -37.31 2.96 -16.99
CA THR A 37 -36.15 2.53 -17.79
C THR A 37 -34.91 3.29 -17.38
N THR A 38 -33.73 2.83 -17.79
CA THR A 38 -32.46 3.54 -17.54
C THR A 38 -32.51 4.99 -18.03
N ASP A 39 -33.13 5.23 -19.19
CA ASP A 39 -33.35 6.59 -19.73
C ASP A 39 -34.24 7.46 -18.84
N ASP A 40 -35.17 6.86 -18.08
CA ASP A 40 -35.97 7.59 -17.08
C ASP A 40 -35.11 7.87 -15.84
N ILE A 41 -34.35 6.87 -15.36
CA ILE A 41 -33.53 6.95 -14.15
C ILE A 41 -32.45 8.05 -14.23
N VAL A 42 -31.77 8.18 -15.38
CA VAL A 42 -30.72 9.22 -15.54
C VAL A 42 -31.25 10.64 -15.39
N THR A 43 -32.58 10.83 -15.46
CA THR A 43 -33.23 12.15 -15.27
C THR A 43 -33.64 12.43 -13.83
N PHE A 44 -33.63 11.41 -12.95
CA PHE A 44 -34.01 11.59 -11.56
C PHE A 44 -33.10 12.58 -10.86
N THR A 45 -33.68 13.40 -10.00
CA THR A 45 -32.85 14.28 -9.19
C THR A 45 -33.46 14.71 -7.87
N GLY A 46 -32.58 15.05 -6.92
CA GLY A 46 -32.93 15.78 -5.71
C GLY A 46 -32.47 17.22 -5.73
N THR A 47 -33.01 18.00 -4.78
CA THR A 47 -32.65 19.41 -4.57
C THR A 47 -32.31 19.62 -3.10
N PHE A 48 -31.10 20.13 -2.85
CA PHE A 48 -30.65 20.51 -1.52
C PHE A 48 -31.35 21.77 -1.01
N LYS A 49 -31.32 21.97 0.31
CA LYS A 49 -31.63 23.26 0.94
C LYS A 49 -30.43 24.20 0.82
N ASP A 50 -30.64 25.47 1.16
CA ASP A 50 -29.64 26.54 1.04
C ASP A 50 -28.41 26.36 1.95
N THR A 51 -28.44 25.42 2.90
CA THR A 51 -27.38 25.19 3.87
C THR A 51 -26.82 23.79 3.67
N LEU A 52 -25.56 23.70 3.24
CA LEU A 52 -24.77 22.49 3.13
C LEU A 52 -23.57 22.59 4.08
N PRO A 53 -23.03 21.47 4.57
CA PRO A 53 -21.83 21.47 5.39
C PRO A 53 -20.62 21.94 4.57
N SER A 54 -19.68 22.60 5.22
CA SER A 54 -18.40 23.01 4.64
C SER A 54 -17.27 21.97 4.84
N ALA A 55 -17.42 21.08 5.80
CA ALA A 55 -16.60 19.88 5.98
C ALA A 55 -17.35 18.89 6.89
N ILE A 56 -17.16 17.59 6.63
CA ILE A 56 -17.89 16.51 7.31
C ILE A 56 -16.91 15.59 8.02
N LYS A 57 -17.25 15.22 9.24
CA LYS A 57 -16.55 14.21 10.03
C LYS A 57 -17.52 13.10 10.41
N VAL A 58 -17.14 11.86 10.20
CA VAL A 58 -17.98 10.68 10.50
C VAL A 58 -17.23 9.72 11.42
N SER A 59 -17.96 9.04 12.30
CA SER A 59 -17.39 8.03 13.20
C SER A 59 -17.01 6.77 12.41
N ASP A 60 -15.85 6.20 12.71
CA ASP A 60 -15.39 4.90 12.21
C ASP A 60 -16.14 3.70 12.82
N GLU A 61 -16.95 3.91 13.88
CA GLU A 61 -17.69 2.85 14.57
C GLU A 61 -18.72 2.14 13.67
N ASN A 62 -19.15 2.81 12.60
CA ASN A 62 -20.11 2.26 11.65
C ASN A 62 -19.84 2.78 10.23
N PRO A 63 -19.56 1.88 9.26
CA PRO A 63 -19.13 2.27 7.93
C PRO A 63 -20.24 2.94 7.09
N TYR A 64 -21.52 2.80 7.48
CA TYR A 64 -22.63 3.46 6.80
C TYR A 64 -22.61 4.99 6.91
N PHE A 65 -21.94 5.55 7.93
CA PHE A 65 -21.88 7.00 8.09
C PHE A 65 -21.14 7.69 6.95
N ALA A 66 -20.05 7.09 6.46
CA ALA A 66 -19.34 7.59 5.30
C ALA A 66 -20.23 7.51 4.04
N LEU A 67 -20.96 6.41 3.85
CA LEU A 67 -21.87 6.25 2.70
C LEU A 67 -22.94 7.35 2.67
N MET A 68 -23.68 7.55 3.78
CA MET A 68 -24.75 8.55 3.82
C MET A 68 -24.25 10.01 3.78
N ALA A 69 -23.00 10.25 4.20
CA ALA A 69 -22.36 11.56 4.10
C ALA A 69 -21.86 11.86 2.68
N THR A 70 -21.51 10.83 1.90
CA THR A 70 -20.92 10.99 0.56
C THR A 70 -21.72 11.90 -0.38
N PRO A 71 -23.05 11.77 -0.56
CA PRO A 71 -23.80 12.67 -1.45
C PRO A 71 -23.93 14.12 -0.92
N LEU A 72 -23.64 14.36 0.37
CA LEU A 72 -23.47 15.72 0.90
C LEU A 72 -22.06 16.25 0.62
N ALA A 73 -21.05 15.39 0.80
CA ALA A 73 -19.65 15.72 0.65
C ALA A 73 -19.27 16.02 -0.81
N VAL A 74 -19.76 15.21 -1.74
CA VAL A 74 -19.53 15.33 -3.17
C VAL A 74 -20.84 15.18 -3.94
N HIS A 75 -21.15 16.14 -4.81
CA HIS A 75 -22.32 16.07 -5.70
C HIS A 75 -22.22 17.04 -6.87
N TYR A 76 -23.18 16.95 -7.80
CA TYR A 76 -23.13 17.66 -9.06
C TYR A 76 -24.41 18.45 -9.32
N THR A 77 -24.25 19.71 -9.72
CA THR A 77 -25.36 20.56 -10.19
C THR A 77 -25.94 20.05 -11.52
N ASP A 78 -27.04 20.64 -11.97
CA ASP A 78 -27.66 20.29 -13.27
C ASP A 78 -26.74 20.61 -14.46
N ASP A 79 -25.85 21.59 -14.32
CA ASP A 79 -24.81 21.92 -15.30
C ASP A 79 -23.49 21.14 -15.07
N ALA A 80 -23.56 20.02 -14.34
CA ALA A 80 -22.45 19.11 -14.06
C ALA A 80 -21.25 19.75 -13.33
N LYS A 81 -21.45 20.87 -12.63
CA LYS A 81 -20.43 21.43 -11.74
C LYS A 81 -20.36 20.65 -10.45
N GLN A 82 -19.15 20.34 -10.03
CA GLN A 82 -18.89 19.62 -8.80
C GLN A 82 -19.00 20.56 -7.58
N HIS A 83 -19.66 20.07 -6.54
CA HIS A 83 -19.50 20.51 -5.17
C HIS A 83 -18.66 19.46 -4.44
N ILE A 84 -17.66 19.89 -3.67
CA ILE A 84 -16.77 19.01 -2.92
C ILE A 84 -16.42 19.67 -1.58
N VAL A 85 -16.52 18.91 -0.49
CA VAL A 85 -16.03 19.28 0.84
C VAL A 85 -15.28 18.11 1.49
N PRO A 86 -14.37 18.36 2.45
CA PRO A 86 -13.63 17.30 3.11
C PRO A 86 -14.56 16.31 3.81
N LEU A 87 -14.24 15.02 3.70
CA LEU A 87 -14.90 13.93 4.41
C LEU A 87 -13.85 13.15 5.20
N PHE A 88 -13.90 13.26 6.52
CA PHE A 88 -12.99 12.56 7.43
C PHE A 88 -13.73 11.41 8.12
N ILE A 89 -13.11 10.23 8.13
CA ILE A 89 -13.53 9.10 8.96
C ILE A 89 -12.62 9.09 10.19
N GLU A 90 -13.19 9.09 11.39
CA GLU A 90 -12.41 9.26 12.63
C GLU A 90 -12.98 8.41 13.75
N ASN A 91 -12.11 7.81 14.54
CA ASN A 91 -12.47 7.30 15.85
C ASN A 91 -12.54 8.45 16.85
N PHE A 92 -13.74 8.77 17.33
CA PHE A 92 -13.92 9.93 18.23
C PHE A 92 -13.32 9.73 19.63
N GLU A 93 -13.00 8.49 20.02
CA GLU A 93 -12.36 8.19 21.30
C GLU A 93 -10.82 8.14 21.17
N ASP A 94 -10.31 7.63 20.05
CA ASP A 94 -8.88 7.49 19.75
C ASP A 94 -8.55 7.88 18.30
N PRO A 95 -8.64 9.18 17.95
CA PRO A 95 -8.54 9.63 16.57
C PRO A 95 -7.14 9.39 16.00
N SER A 96 -7.07 8.81 14.80
CA SER A 96 -5.79 8.64 14.10
C SER A 96 -5.09 9.98 13.91
N ARG A 97 -3.78 10.01 14.17
CA ARG A 97 -2.92 11.18 13.90
C ARG A 97 -2.96 11.57 12.42
N ALA A 98 -3.15 10.62 11.51
CA ALA A 98 -3.28 10.90 10.08
C ALA A 98 -4.46 11.83 9.77
N VAL A 99 -5.61 11.58 10.39
CA VAL A 99 -6.85 12.36 10.20
C VAL A 99 -6.75 13.73 10.84
N THR A 100 -6.33 13.79 12.10
CA THR A 100 -6.21 15.05 12.84
C THR A 100 -5.19 16.00 12.18
N ARG A 101 -4.10 15.47 11.63
CA ARG A 101 -3.14 16.25 10.83
C ARG A 101 -3.72 16.67 9.49
N ALA A 102 -4.43 15.80 8.77
CA ALA A 102 -5.08 16.17 7.51
C ALA A 102 -6.10 17.31 7.70
N GLU A 103 -6.94 17.25 8.75
CA GLU A 103 -7.88 18.32 9.09
C GLU A 103 -7.15 19.65 9.35
N SER A 104 -6.06 19.61 10.12
CA SER A 104 -5.23 20.79 10.39
C SER A 104 -4.55 21.36 9.14
N MET A 105 -4.07 20.50 8.22
CA MET A 105 -3.41 20.90 6.99
C MET A 105 -4.37 21.52 5.98
N ILE A 106 -5.56 20.96 5.85
CA ILE A 106 -6.61 21.45 4.94
C ILE A 106 -7.19 22.77 5.46
N GLY A 107 -7.26 22.96 6.78
CA GLY A 107 -7.70 24.21 7.40
C GLY A 107 -9.20 24.49 7.26
N MET A 108 -9.99 23.45 6.92
CA MET A 108 -11.45 23.50 6.80
C MET A 108 -12.08 22.66 7.93
N PRO A 109 -12.40 23.26 9.09
CA PRO A 109 -12.91 22.51 10.24
C PRO A 109 -14.31 21.94 9.94
N ALA A 110 -14.55 20.70 10.37
CA ALA A 110 -15.85 20.05 10.18
C ALA A 110 -16.97 20.80 10.92
N ASP A 111 -18.04 21.15 10.21
CA ASP A 111 -19.25 21.76 10.76
C ASP A 111 -20.44 20.78 10.84
N LEU A 112 -20.26 19.57 10.30
CA LEU A 112 -21.14 18.42 10.48
C LEU A 112 -20.36 17.24 11.04
N THR A 113 -20.81 16.70 12.18
CA THR A 113 -20.27 15.49 12.78
C THR A 113 -21.37 14.43 12.85
N ILE A 114 -21.07 13.23 12.33
CA ILE A 114 -22.01 12.12 12.25
C ILE A 114 -21.44 10.94 13.05
N GLY A 115 -22.21 10.45 14.02
CA GLY A 115 -21.87 9.28 14.82
C GLY A 115 -23.05 8.87 15.68
N CYS A 116 -23.08 7.61 16.11
CA CYS A 116 -24.03 7.11 17.08
C CYS A 116 -23.97 7.95 18.35
N SER A 117 -25.14 8.13 18.93
CA SER A 117 -25.26 8.59 20.31
C SER A 117 -26.05 7.54 21.07
N GLN A 118 -26.04 7.61 22.41
CA GLN A 118 -26.90 6.75 23.24
C GLN A 118 -28.41 6.85 22.87
N THR A 119 -28.80 7.84 22.07
CA THR A 119 -30.19 8.16 21.74
C THR A 119 -30.56 8.05 20.28
N LYS A 120 -29.61 7.83 19.36
CA LYS A 120 -29.87 7.81 17.91
C LYS A 120 -29.21 6.62 17.25
N THR A 121 -30.00 5.87 16.48
CA THR A 121 -29.57 4.77 15.62
C THR A 121 -29.04 5.28 14.27
N VAL A 122 -28.42 4.39 13.49
CA VAL A 122 -28.02 4.68 12.10
C VAL A 122 -29.21 5.12 11.26
N THR A 123 -30.38 4.49 11.46
CA THR A 123 -31.64 4.89 10.80
C THR A 123 -32.03 6.31 11.16
N ASP A 124 -32.10 6.64 12.45
CA ASP A 124 -32.48 7.98 12.92
C ASP A 124 -31.60 9.07 12.31
N ILE A 125 -30.29 8.82 12.26
CA ILE A 125 -29.29 9.73 11.70
C ILE A 125 -29.51 9.91 10.19
N SER A 126 -29.69 8.83 9.44
CA SER A 126 -29.90 8.91 7.99
C SER A 126 -31.19 9.68 7.63
N LEU A 127 -32.27 9.48 8.40
CA LEU A 127 -33.53 10.22 8.23
C LEU A 127 -33.35 11.71 8.57
N GLU A 128 -32.64 12.02 9.66
CA GLU A 128 -32.34 13.40 10.04
C GLU A 128 -31.51 14.14 8.99
N LEU A 129 -30.48 13.50 8.42
CA LEU A 129 -29.68 14.09 7.34
C LEU A 129 -30.55 14.36 6.11
N ALA A 130 -31.36 13.39 5.71
CA ALA A 130 -32.28 13.53 4.58
C ALA A 130 -33.25 14.71 4.80
N GLU A 131 -33.90 14.78 5.96
CA GLU A 131 -34.82 15.88 6.29
C GLU A 131 -34.11 17.22 6.48
N THR A 132 -32.85 17.24 6.91
CA THR A 132 -32.09 18.47 7.17
C THR A 132 -31.62 19.10 5.88
N TYR A 133 -31.00 18.32 4.99
CA TYR A 133 -30.27 18.84 3.83
C TYR A 133 -31.03 18.75 2.51
N TRP A 134 -32.03 17.85 2.36
CA TRP A 134 -32.84 17.80 1.16
C TRP A 134 -34.14 18.59 1.32
N LYS A 135 -34.46 19.38 0.29
CA LYS A 135 -35.73 20.08 0.16
C LYS A 135 -36.79 19.19 -0.49
N GLN A 136 -36.37 18.47 -1.53
CA GLN A 136 -37.18 17.54 -2.31
C GLN A 136 -36.25 16.51 -2.95
N SER A 137 -36.72 15.28 -3.14
CA SER A 137 -35.98 14.25 -3.85
C SER A 137 -36.91 13.28 -4.55
N GLU A 138 -36.82 13.18 -5.88
CA GLU A 138 -37.67 12.29 -6.68
C GLU A 138 -37.44 10.80 -6.35
N ALA A 139 -36.19 10.46 -6.06
CA ALA A 139 -35.78 9.13 -5.61
C ALA A 139 -35.01 9.19 -4.28
N ALA A 140 -34.83 8.04 -3.63
CA ALA A 140 -33.91 7.85 -2.49
C ALA A 140 -33.20 6.51 -2.64
N LEU A 141 -31.96 6.40 -2.17
CA LEU A 141 -31.26 5.13 -2.03
C LEU A 141 -31.52 4.59 -0.63
N VAL A 142 -32.10 3.39 -0.53
CA VAL A 142 -32.45 2.74 0.72
C VAL A 142 -31.58 1.49 0.88
N ILE A 143 -30.80 1.45 1.95
CA ILE A 143 -29.81 0.40 2.20
C ILE A 143 -30.20 -0.37 3.47
N GLU A 144 -30.21 -1.70 3.38
CA GLU A 144 -30.45 -2.58 4.53
C GLU A 144 -29.27 -2.52 5.50
N ASN A 145 -29.53 -2.44 6.80
CA ASN A 145 -28.48 -2.28 7.82
C ASN A 145 -27.84 -3.63 8.18
N ASN A 146 -27.29 -4.33 7.19
CA ASN A 146 -26.63 -5.63 7.33
C ASN A 146 -25.50 -5.80 6.29
N GLN A 147 -24.80 -6.95 6.28
CA GLN A 147 -23.68 -7.13 5.33
C GLN A 147 -24.11 -7.08 3.85
N THR A 148 -25.26 -7.66 3.51
CA THR A 148 -25.78 -7.67 2.12
C THR A 148 -26.10 -6.24 1.65
N GLY A 149 -26.78 -5.47 2.50
CA GLY A 149 -27.05 -4.06 2.25
C GLY A 149 -25.77 -3.25 2.15
N TYR A 150 -24.77 -3.47 3.00
CA TYR A 150 -23.47 -2.79 2.91
C TYR A 150 -22.77 -3.09 1.58
N ASN A 151 -22.68 -4.37 1.19
CA ASN A 151 -22.03 -4.79 -0.06
C ASN A 151 -22.59 -4.05 -1.28
N LEU A 152 -23.92 -4.03 -1.39
CA LEU A 152 -24.62 -3.34 -2.49
C LEU A 152 -24.60 -1.81 -2.30
N GLY A 153 -24.66 -1.33 -1.06
CA GLY A 153 -24.70 0.07 -0.68
C GLY A 153 -23.40 0.81 -1.02
N VAL A 154 -22.24 0.19 -0.79
CA VAL A 154 -20.94 0.71 -1.23
C VAL A 154 -20.96 0.93 -2.75
N ALA A 155 -21.32 -0.10 -3.52
CA ALA A 155 -21.41 -0.03 -4.98
C ALA A 155 -22.40 1.06 -5.46
N ALA A 156 -23.53 1.21 -4.77
CA ALA A 156 -24.63 2.09 -5.20
C ALA A 156 -24.49 3.55 -4.75
N THR A 157 -23.63 3.84 -3.77
CA THR A 157 -23.47 5.21 -3.23
C THR A 157 -23.13 6.26 -4.30
N PRO A 158 -22.29 6.00 -5.32
CA PRO A 158 -22.07 6.95 -6.41
C PRO A 158 -23.36 7.36 -7.16
N ILE A 159 -24.36 6.47 -7.28
CA ILE A 159 -25.67 6.81 -7.85
C ILE A 159 -26.33 7.93 -7.05
N ALA A 160 -26.28 7.84 -5.71
CA ALA A 160 -26.85 8.85 -4.83
C ALA A 160 -26.22 10.23 -5.05
N THR A 161 -24.90 10.24 -5.24
CA THR A 161 -24.12 11.44 -5.56
C THR A 161 -24.51 12.05 -6.91
N TYR A 162 -24.52 11.25 -7.98
CA TYR A 162 -24.79 11.75 -9.33
C TYR A 162 -26.23 12.21 -9.55
N LEU A 163 -27.18 11.62 -8.81
CA LEU A 163 -28.59 12.00 -8.86
C LEU A 163 -28.96 13.03 -7.77
N ARG A 164 -28.06 13.36 -6.85
CA ARG A 164 -28.32 14.22 -5.67
C ARG A 164 -29.48 13.70 -4.80
N ILE A 165 -29.57 12.39 -4.59
CA ILE A 165 -30.64 11.77 -3.78
C ILE A 165 -30.11 11.38 -2.40
N PRO A 166 -30.95 11.38 -1.34
CA PRO A 166 -30.53 11.00 -0.01
C PRO A 166 -30.33 9.49 0.09
N ILE A 167 -29.46 9.10 1.02
CA ILE A 167 -29.27 7.71 1.44
C ILE A 167 -29.97 7.52 2.78
N ILE A 168 -30.83 6.51 2.85
CA ILE A 168 -31.52 6.09 4.07
C ILE A 168 -31.06 4.67 4.39
N VAL A 169 -30.58 4.45 5.61
CA VAL A 169 -30.14 3.13 6.07
C VAL A 169 -31.18 2.61 7.04
N THR A 170 -31.78 1.44 6.79
CA THR A 170 -32.85 0.90 7.64
C THR A 170 -33.07 -0.59 7.39
N ASP A 171 -33.48 -1.33 8.43
CA ASP A 171 -33.89 -2.74 8.29
C ASP A 171 -35.33 -2.88 7.76
N GLU A 172 -36.16 -1.85 7.97
CA GLU A 172 -37.55 -1.88 7.54
C GLU A 172 -38.08 -0.50 7.13
N MET A 173 -39.16 -0.52 6.34
CA MET A 173 -39.86 0.68 5.90
C MET A 173 -40.97 1.03 6.89
N ASP A 174 -40.57 1.46 8.08
CA ASP A 174 -41.47 1.83 9.17
C ASP A 174 -42.21 3.17 8.93
N GLN A 175 -42.93 3.66 9.94
CA GLN A 175 -43.68 4.92 9.85
C GLN A 175 -42.78 6.15 9.69
N ASP A 176 -41.59 6.15 10.29
CA ASP A 176 -40.68 7.29 10.30
C ASP A 176 -39.95 7.40 8.95
N VAL A 177 -39.54 6.26 8.38
CA VAL A 177 -39.00 6.20 7.02
C VAL A 177 -40.06 6.64 5.99
N GLN A 178 -41.28 6.10 6.08
CA GLN A 178 -42.37 6.48 5.18
C GLN A 178 -42.73 7.98 5.29
N SER A 179 -42.71 8.52 6.52
CA SER A 179 -42.94 9.94 6.79
C SER A 179 -41.88 10.81 6.12
N THR A 180 -40.61 10.44 6.26
CA THR A 180 -39.47 11.13 5.65
C THR A 180 -39.56 11.15 4.12
N LEU A 181 -39.73 9.98 3.50
CA LEU A 181 -39.90 9.85 2.05
C LEU A 181 -41.10 10.65 1.52
N LYS A 182 -42.18 10.75 2.31
CA LYS A 182 -43.34 11.58 1.96
C LYS A 182 -43.04 13.08 2.06
N LYS A 183 -42.30 13.51 3.09
CA LYS A 183 -41.89 14.93 3.24
C LYS A 183 -41.00 15.38 2.07
N LEU A 184 -40.16 14.48 1.56
CA LEU A 184 -39.27 14.73 0.43
C LEU A 184 -39.94 14.60 -0.94
N ASP A 185 -41.23 14.25 -1.00
CA ASP A 185 -41.99 14.00 -2.24
C ASP A 185 -41.36 12.89 -3.12
N THR A 186 -40.79 11.88 -2.49
CA THR A 186 -40.11 10.77 -3.16
C THR A 186 -41.12 9.80 -3.79
N ASN A 187 -40.93 9.46 -5.07
CA ASN A 187 -41.80 8.54 -5.82
C ASN A 187 -41.14 7.19 -6.08
N TYR A 188 -39.80 7.19 -6.17
CA TYR A 188 -38.98 6.02 -6.47
C TYR A 188 -38.01 5.72 -5.33
N ILE A 189 -37.70 4.46 -5.12
CA ILE A 189 -36.61 4.07 -4.21
C ILE A 189 -35.73 3.05 -4.91
N PHE A 190 -34.42 3.25 -4.80
CA PHE A 190 -33.43 2.22 -5.08
C PHE A 190 -33.22 1.42 -3.81
N THR A 191 -33.27 0.09 -3.87
CA THR A 191 -33.12 -0.76 -2.68
C THR A 191 -31.87 -1.63 -2.81
N CYS A 192 -31.03 -1.59 -1.78
CA CYS A 192 -29.87 -2.45 -1.58
C CYS A 192 -30.18 -3.39 -0.40
N GLY A 193 -30.54 -4.64 -0.70
CA GLY A 193 -31.04 -5.60 0.29
C GLY A 193 -32.54 -5.89 0.17
N ASP A 194 -33.10 -6.71 1.07
CA ASP A 194 -34.49 -7.18 1.01
C ASP A 194 -35.45 -6.25 1.77
N ILE A 195 -35.61 -5.03 1.27
CA ILE A 195 -36.51 -4.01 1.85
C ILE A 195 -37.72 -3.77 0.95
N GLY A 196 -38.92 -3.91 1.51
CA GLY A 196 -40.17 -3.59 0.81
C GLY A 196 -40.35 -2.08 0.55
N GLY A 197 -41.03 -1.71 -0.54
CA GLY A 197 -41.20 -0.29 -0.92
C GLY A 197 -42.46 0.45 -0.45
N TYR A 198 -43.41 -0.26 0.20
CA TYR A 198 -44.61 0.30 0.84
C TYR A 198 -45.27 1.51 0.13
N GLY A 199 -45.69 1.30 -1.13
CA GLY A 199 -46.42 2.30 -1.92
C GLY A 199 -45.56 3.25 -2.76
N LYS A 200 -44.23 3.10 -2.71
CA LYS A 200 -43.28 3.69 -3.67
C LYS A 200 -42.98 2.70 -4.81
N GLN A 201 -42.49 3.22 -5.93
CA GLN A 201 -41.96 2.37 -7.01
C GLN A 201 -40.54 1.94 -6.66
N VAL A 202 -40.28 0.63 -6.65
CA VAL A 202 -39.00 0.06 -6.22
C VAL A 202 -38.15 -0.31 -7.42
N ILE A 203 -36.88 0.06 -7.36
CA ILE A 203 -35.82 -0.37 -8.28
C ILE A 203 -34.84 -1.19 -7.44
N ASN A 204 -34.95 -2.52 -7.51
CA ASN A 204 -34.07 -3.41 -6.78
C ASN A 204 -32.69 -3.41 -7.42
N LEU A 205 -31.67 -3.19 -6.61
CA LEU A 205 -30.27 -3.35 -6.99
C LEU A 205 -29.82 -4.70 -6.44
N GLU A 206 -29.84 -5.73 -7.28
CA GLU A 206 -29.71 -7.14 -6.86
C GLU A 206 -28.25 -7.61 -6.80
N SER A 207 -27.37 -7.02 -7.62
CA SER A 207 -25.96 -7.42 -7.73
C SER A 207 -25.02 -6.22 -7.94
N PRO A 208 -23.73 -6.37 -7.59
CA PRO A 208 -22.68 -5.40 -7.95
C PRO A 208 -22.66 -5.04 -9.44
N GLU A 209 -22.86 -6.02 -10.32
CA GLU A 209 -22.82 -5.86 -11.77
C GLU A 209 -23.99 -5.00 -12.28
N ASP A 210 -25.20 -5.21 -11.76
CA ASP A 210 -26.37 -4.39 -12.10
C ASP A 210 -26.16 -2.92 -11.71
N ILE A 211 -25.56 -2.69 -10.54
CA ILE A 211 -25.26 -1.37 -10.01
C ILE A 211 -24.19 -0.67 -10.87
N LEU A 212 -23.15 -1.42 -11.25
CA LEU A 212 -22.07 -0.93 -12.09
C LEU A 212 -22.60 -0.51 -13.47
N ASP A 213 -23.45 -1.32 -14.10
CA ASP A 213 -24.08 -1.02 -15.39
C ASP A 213 -24.98 0.22 -15.32
N LEU A 214 -25.76 0.37 -14.25
CA LEU A 214 -26.58 1.55 -14.02
C LEU A 214 -25.73 2.81 -13.82
N THR A 215 -24.69 2.72 -12.97
CA THR A 215 -23.77 3.83 -12.69
C THR A 215 -23.04 4.25 -13.95
N ARG A 216 -22.56 3.30 -14.77
CA ARG A 216 -21.95 3.56 -16.08
C ARG A 216 -22.89 4.37 -16.99
N SER A 217 -24.17 4.01 -17.01
CA SER A 217 -25.18 4.71 -17.81
C SER A 217 -25.41 6.14 -17.32
N ILE A 218 -25.45 6.35 -16.00
CA ILE A 218 -25.59 7.68 -15.38
C ILE A 218 -24.37 8.56 -15.68
N VAL A 219 -23.16 8.02 -15.44
CA VAL A 219 -21.90 8.75 -15.65
C VAL A 219 -21.75 9.15 -17.11
N LYS A 220 -21.96 8.21 -18.04
CA LYS A 220 -21.89 8.50 -19.49
C LYS A 220 -22.91 9.54 -19.94
N ASN A 221 -24.12 9.52 -19.37
CA ASN A 221 -25.14 10.52 -19.70
C ASN A 221 -24.79 11.92 -19.17
N ARG A 222 -24.16 12.00 -17.99
CA ARG A 222 -23.89 13.25 -17.29
C ARG A 222 -22.54 13.88 -17.64
N PHE A 223 -21.53 13.07 -17.94
CA PHE A 223 -20.13 13.51 -18.09
C PHE A 223 -19.47 13.08 -19.41
N ASP A 224 -20.18 12.37 -20.28
CA ASP A 224 -19.74 11.84 -21.59
C ASP A 224 -18.64 10.76 -21.57
N THR A 225 -17.67 10.82 -20.65
CA THR A 225 -16.55 9.86 -20.54
C THR A 225 -16.49 9.15 -19.20
N ILE A 226 -15.74 8.04 -19.17
CA ILE A 226 -15.45 7.27 -17.97
C ILE A 226 -13.96 6.97 -18.01
N ASP A 227 -13.20 7.77 -17.26
CA ASP A 227 -11.74 7.72 -17.30
C ASP A 227 -11.15 7.26 -15.96
N TYR A 228 -12.00 7.02 -14.94
CA TYR A 228 -11.60 6.59 -13.60
C TYR A 228 -12.49 5.44 -13.10
N ILE A 229 -11.87 4.33 -12.72
CA ILE A 229 -12.49 3.13 -12.20
C ILE A 229 -11.90 2.86 -10.82
N THR A 230 -12.76 2.66 -9.83
CA THR A 230 -12.35 2.23 -8.49
C THR A 230 -12.74 0.78 -8.28
N LEU A 231 -11.82 -0.03 -7.77
CA LEU A 231 -12.12 -1.38 -7.29
C LEU A 231 -12.08 -1.37 -5.76
N THR A 232 -13.07 -1.98 -5.14
CA THR A 232 -13.09 -2.17 -3.68
C THR A 232 -13.72 -3.50 -3.34
N ASN A 233 -13.46 -4.00 -2.14
CA ASN A 233 -14.14 -5.16 -1.62
C ASN A 233 -14.87 -4.77 -0.31
N PRO A 234 -16.21 -4.81 -0.27
CA PRO A 234 -16.99 -4.41 0.89
C PRO A 234 -16.98 -5.46 2.03
N SER A 235 -16.29 -6.59 1.87
CA SER A 235 -16.06 -7.58 2.94
C SER A 235 -14.98 -7.14 3.93
N ASP A 236 -14.37 -5.98 3.72
CA ASP A 236 -13.34 -5.39 4.58
C ASP A 236 -13.87 -4.78 5.89
N ILE A 237 -15.14 -4.99 6.20
CA ILE A 237 -15.74 -4.71 7.51
C ILE A 237 -16.05 -5.99 8.30
N LEU A 238 -15.74 -7.17 7.73
CA LEU A 238 -16.00 -8.45 8.37
C LEU A 238 -15.00 -8.70 9.51
N GLU A 239 -15.55 -8.99 10.68
CA GLU A 239 -14.80 -9.45 11.84
C GLU A 239 -15.23 -10.88 12.23
N PRO A 240 -14.42 -11.91 11.93
CA PRO A 240 -14.76 -13.29 12.25
C PRO A 240 -14.77 -13.50 13.76
N LYS A 241 -15.72 -14.30 14.22
CA LYS A 241 -15.90 -14.59 15.64
C LYS A 241 -14.74 -15.42 16.19
N VAL A 242 -14.22 -15.01 17.35
CA VAL A 242 -13.34 -15.83 18.18
C VAL A 242 -14.18 -16.87 18.94
N ILE A 243 -14.00 -18.15 18.62
CA ILE A 243 -14.69 -19.28 19.24
C ILE A 243 -14.10 -19.61 20.61
N ASN A 244 -12.76 -19.63 20.68
CA ASN A 244 -11.98 -19.91 21.88
C ASN A 244 -10.62 -19.22 21.80
N SER A 245 -9.94 -19.02 22.93
CA SER A 245 -8.63 -18.37 22.98
C SER A 245 -7.73 -19.06 24.01
N THR A 246 -6.47 -19.29 23.64
CA THR A 246 -5.42 -19.79 24.51
C THR A 246 -4.32 -18.74 24.64
N LYS A 247 -3.84 -18.48 25.86
CA LYS A 247 -2.86 -17.43 26.14
C LYS A 247 -1.60 -17.99 26.79
N TYR A 248 -0.46 -17.46 26.38
CA TYR A 248 0.86 -17.76 26.92
C TYR A 248 1.55 -16.44 27.27
N HIS A 249 2.35 -16.47 28.33
CA HIS A 249 3.10 -15.31 28.81
C HIS A 249 4.51 -15.76 29.17
N PHE A 250 5.50 -14.99 28.72
CA PHE A 250 6.90 -15.24 28.94
C PHE A 250 7.62 -13.94 29.32
N GLU A 251 8.55 -14.05 30.25
CA GLU A 251 9.43 -12.95 30.66
C GLU A 251 10.86 -13.47 30.77
N GLY A 252 11.84 -12.59 30.60
CA GLY A 252 13.24 -12.96 30.79
C GLY A 252 14.22 -11.85 30.42
N SER A 253 15.50 -12.22 30.34
CA SER A 253 16.60 -11.32 30.01
C SER A 253 17.48 -11.91 28.90
N LEU A 254 18.01 -11.05 28.04
CA LEU A 254 18.90 -11.41 26.93
C LEU A 254 20.20 -10.61 27.00
N SER A 255 21.33 -11.23 26.63
CA SER A 255 22.57 -10.49 26.39
C SER A 255 22.48 -9.69 25.09
N SER A 256 23.08 -8.50 25.08
CA SER A 256 23.21 -7.69 23.87
C SER A 256 24.06 -8.39 22.81
N ASN A 257 23.53 -8.46 21.59
CA ASN A 257 24.24 -8.92 20.40
C ASN A 257 25.07 -7.82 19.71
N SER A 258 25.00 -6.56 20.18
CA SER A 258 25.77 -5.44 19.62
C SER A 258 27.26 -5.69 19.74
N PHE A 259 27.96 -5.75 18.61
CA PHE A 259 29.35 -6.22 18.53
C PHE A 259 30.37 -5.14 18.93
N THR A 260 30.36 -4.76 20.21
CA THR A 260 31.34 -3.88 20.87
C THR A 260 32.30 -4.69 21.75
N PRO A 261 33.54 -4.19 22.05
CA PRO A 261 34.53 -4.92 22.84
C PRO A 261 34.01 -5.50 24.16
N THR A 262 33.16 -4.75 24.87
CA THR A 262 32.55 -5.21 26.12
C THR A 262 31.51 -6.32 25.86
N ASN A 263 30.61 -6.14 24.89
CA ASN A 263 29.50 -7.07 24.66
C ASN A 263 29.96 -8.41 24.06
N ILE A 264 30.98 -8.40 23.19
CA ILE A 264 31.59 -9.65 22.66
C ILE A 264 32.09 -10.56 23.79
N VAL A 265 32.64 -9.97 24.86
CA VAL A 265 33.11 -10.72 26.02
C VAL A 265 31.95 -11.08 26.96
N ASN A 266 30.86 -10.30 26.97
CA ASN A 266 29.69 -10.58 27.79
C ASN A 266 28.84 -11.73 27.23
N MET A 267 28.75 -11.88 25.91
CA MET A 267 27.95 -12.92 25.23
C MET A 267 28.05 -14.35 25.84
N PRO A 268 29.25 -14.89 26.17
CA PRO A 268 29.36 -16.24 26.75
C PRO A 268 29.21 -16.31 28.28
N ILE A 269 29.14 -15.17 29.00
CA ILE A 269 29.18 -15.13 30.48
C ILE A 269 27.98 -14.41 31.13
N GLY A 270 27.18 -13.70 30.35
CA GLY A 270 25.98 -12.99 30.79
C GLY A 270 24.71 -13.81 30.62
N ALA A 271 23.58 -13.11 30.50
CA ALA A 271 22.31 -13.69 30.07
C ALA A 271 22.44 -14.45 28.72
N PRO A 272 21.55 -15.39 28.38
CA PRO A 272 21.59 -16.07 27.09
C PRO A 272 21.59 -15.07 25.94
N PHE A 273 22.42 -15.32 24.92
CA PHE A 273 22.42 -14.54 23.68
C PHE A 273 21.13 -14.72 22.86
N GLN A 274 20.49 -15.88 23.03
CA GLN A 274 19.23 -16.27 22.40
C GLN A 274 18.38 -16.99 23.45
N VAL A 275 17.09 -16.69 23.50
CA VAL A 275 16.09 -17.45 24.26
C VAL A 275 15.03 -17.97 23.29
N SER A 276 14.53 -19.18 23.53
CA SER A 276 13.46 -19.82 22.78
C SER A 276 12.28 -20.08 23.71
N HIS A 277 11.09 -19.64 23.32
CA HIS A 277 9.83 -19.97 23.97
C HIS A 277 9.00 -20.88 23.06
N GLU A 278 8.27 -21.81 23.64
CA GLU A 278 7.42 -22.76 22.92
C GLU A 278 5.96 -22.59 23.35
N PHE A 279 5.05 -22.71 22.40
CA PHE A 279 3.60 -22.67 22.65
C PHE A 279 2.87 -23.59 21.66
N ASP A 280 1.68 -24.05 22.04
CA ASP A 280 0.92 -25.02 21.25
C ASP A 280 -0.29 -24.38 20.55
N ILE A 281 -0.50 -24.77 19.29
CA ILE A 281 -1.78 -24.63 18.59
C ILE A 281 -2.58 -25.94 18.77
N PRO A 282 -3.79 -25.89 19.37
CA PRO A 282 -4.62 -27.08 19.57
C PRO A 282 -5.08 -27.75 18.27
N LYS A 283 -5.28 -29.08 18.32
CA LYS A 283 -5.70 -29.89 17.16
C LYS A 283 -7.11 -29.64 16.66
N ASP A 284 -7.95 -29.04 17.48
CA ASP A 284 -9.35 -28.72 17.16
C ASP A 284 -9.53 -27.30 16.61
N TYR A 285 -8.44 -26.56 16.38
CA TYR A 285 -8.49 -25.22 15.81
C TYR A 285 -8.24 -25.32 14.31
N THR A 286 -9.29 -25.16 13.50
CA THR A 286 -9.16 -25.16 12.03
C THR A 286 -8.47 -23.88 11.57
N TYR A 287 -8.93 -22.72 12.05
CA TYR A 287 -8.29 -21.42 11.81
C TYR A 287 -7.75 -20.88 13.12
N SER A 288 -6.43 -20.69 13.19
CA SER A 288 -5.74 -20.17 14.36
C SER A 288 -5.15 -18.80 14.05
N ARG A 289 -5.68 -17.74 14.68
CA ARG A 289 -5.04 -16.42 14.65
C ARG A 289 -4.03 -16.36 15.80
N VAL A 290 -2.76 -16.21 15.44
CA VAL A 290 -1.65 -16.11 16.40
C VAL A 290 -1.22 -14.65 16.47
N THR A 291 -1.44 -14.04 17.63
CA THR A 291 -1.00 -12.67 17.94
C THR A 291 0.17 -12.75 18.92
N ILE A 292 1.32 -12.21 18.53
CA ILE A 292 2.55 -12.14 19.33
C ILE A 292 2.79 -10.68 19.69
N HIS A 293 2.62 -10.34 20.96
CA HIS A 293 3.02 -9.06 21.52
C HIS A 293 4.37 -9.20 22.20
N THR A 294 5.33 -8.36 21.84
CA THR A 294 6.69 -8.36 22.43
C THR A 294 7.03 -6.96 22.90
N GLU A 295 7.43 -6.83 24.15
CA GLU A 295 7.89 -5.59 24.77
C GLU A 295 9.37 -5.69 25.15
N ASN A 296 10.13 -4.67 24.77
CA ASN A 296 11.54 -4.48 25.12
C ASN A 296 11.63 -3.60 26.35
N LEU A 297 12.07 -4.20 27.46
CA LEU A 297 12.15 -3.57 28.78
C LEU A 297 13.58 -3.14 29.13
N VAL A 298 14.45 -2.98 28.13
CA VAL A 298 15.82 -2.51 28.36
C VAL A 298 15.82 -1.09 28.93
N ASP A 299 16.62 -0.88 29.96
CA ASP A 299 16.85 0.44 30.58
C ASP A 299 17.84 1.25 29.71
N GLU A 300 17.38 1.67 28.53
CA GLU A 300 18.06 2.61 27.64
C GLU A 300 17.07 3.67 27.14
N ASP A 301 17.57 4.87 26.84
CA ASP A 301 16.81 5.82 26.04
C ASP A 301 16.71 5.31 24.60
N ILE A 302 15.59 4.69 24.25
CA ILE A 302 15.37 4.03 22.97
C ILE A 302 15.40 5.04 21.80
N ASP A 303 14.92 6.26 22.00
CA ASP A 303 14.93 7.31 20.96
C ASP A 303 16.35 7.81 20.65
N GLU A 304 17.26 7.70 21.61
CA GLU A 304 18.67 8.10 21.46
C GLU A 304 19.58 6.95 21.05
N THR A 305 19.23 5.70 21.38
CA THR A 305 20.08 4.51 21.15
C THR A 305 19.65 3.69 19.94
N GLY A 306 18.36 3.65 19.61
CA GLY A 306 17.83 2.72 18.61
C GLY A 306 17.95 1.25 19.01
N SER A 307 18.03 0.97 20.31
CA SER A 307 18.01 -0.39 20.84
C SER A 307 16.71 -1.12 20.50
N GLN A 308 16.80 -2.43 20.33
CA GLN A 308 15.69 -3.24 19.81
C GLN A 308 15.78 -4.72 20.20
N LEU A 309 14.61 -5.35 20.28
CA LEU A 309 14.43 -6.80 20.21
C LEU A 309 14.12 -7.27 18.79
N GLN A 310 14.70 -8.40 18.43
CA GLN A 310 14.39 -9.19 17.24
C GLN A 310 13.72 -10.50 17.66
N SER A 311 12.67 -10.91 16.94
CA SER A 311 12.00 -12.19 17.13
C SER A 311 11.94 -13.02 15.84
N MET A 312 12.07 -14.34 15.95
CA MET A 312 11.89 -15.28 14.83
C MET A 312 10.88 -16.34 15.23
N PHE A 313 9.79 -16.43 14.49
CA PHE A 313 8.66 -17.31 14.73
C PHE A 313 8.74 -18.55 13.84
N TYR A 314 8.67 -19.74 14.41
CA TYR A 314 8.81 -21.01 13.70
C TYR A 314 7.61 -21.93 13.90
N ASP A 315 7.25 -22.64 12.84
CA ASP A 315 6.24 -23.69 12.85
C ASP A 315 6.78 -25.03 13.39
N PRO A 316 5.90 -26.05 13.58
CA PRO A 316 6.29 -27.37 14.09
C PRO A 316 7.28 -28.13 13.20
N ASP A 317 7.38 -27.78 11.92
CA ASP A 317 8.31 -28.38 10.96
C ASP A 317 9.69 -27.69 10.97
N GLY A 318 9.83 -26.60 11.76
CA GLY A 318 11.03 -25.79 11.84
C GLY A 318 11.13 -24.71 10.74
N THR A 319 10.03 -24.44 10.04
CA THR A 319 9.94 -23.39 9.02
C THR A 319 9.77 -22.03 9.70
N ASN A 320 10.58 -21.04 9.34
CA ASN A 320 10.44 -19.67 9.84
C ASN A 320 9.22 -19.02 9.16
N LEU A 321 8.20 -18.64 9.94
CA LEU A 321 6.98 -17.99 9.48
C LEU A 321 7.03 -16.46 9.53
N GLY A 322 7.98 -15.90 10.28
CA GLY A 322 8.06 -14.46 10.48
C GLY A 322 9.32 -14.05 11.21
N LEU A 323 9.91 -12.95 10.75
CA LEU A 323 10.99 -12.24 11.41
C LEU A 323 10.47 -10.85 11.77
N THR A 324 10.46 -10.50 13.05
CA THR A 324 9.96 -9.21 13.53
C THR A 324 10.98 -8.46 14.36
N PHE A 325 10.84 -7.15 14.41
CA PHE A 325 11.67 -6.28 15.24
C PHE A 325 10.77 -5.27 15.94
N THR A 326 11.08 -4.95 17.18
CA THR A 326 10.40 -3.86 17.91
C THR A 326 10.48 -2.51 17.18
N VAL A 327 11.47 -2.27 16.29
CA VAL A 327 11.51 -1.06 15.44
C VAL A 327 10.43 -1.05 14.36
N GLY A 328 9.86 -2.21 14.05
CA GLY A 328 8.71 -2.36 13.17
C GLY A 328 7.37 -2.24 13.88
N GLY A 329 7.33 -1.96 15.18
CA GLY A 329 6.10 -1.78 15.94
C GLY A 329 5.79 -0.32 16.25
N ILE A 330 4.55 -0.06 16.67
CA ILE A 330 4.11 1.25 17.17
C ILE A 330 4.42 1.32 18.68
N PRO A 331 5.36 2.19 19.10
CA PRO A 331 5.72 2.33 20.51
C PRO A 331 4.64 3.08 21.30
N LYS A 332 4.66 2.97 22.64
CA LYS A 332 3.93 3.93 23.47
C LYS A 332 4.79 5.16 23.70
N ARG A 333 4.20 6.35 23.57
CA ARG A 333 4.88 7.64 23.72
C ARG A 333 4.31 8.47 24.88
N ASP A 334 5.15 9.33 25.46
CA ASP A 334 4.69 10.37 26.39
C ASP A 334 4.09 11.58 25.64
N SER A 335 3.59 12.57 26.40
CA SER A 335 3.01 13.79 25.82
C SER A 335 4.02 14.68 25.07
N SER A 336 5.32 14.42 25.21
CA SER A 336 6.38 15.13 24.49
C SER A 336 6.80 14.37 23.22
N GLY A 337 6.21 13.19 22.98
CA GLY A 337 6.52 12.34 21.84
C GLY A 337 7.68 11.36 22.07
N ASN A 338 8.24 11.26 23.28
CA ASN A 338 9.35 10.32 23.56
C ASN A 338 8.81 8.91 23.80
N ILE A 339 9.56 7.89 23.37
CA ILE A 339 9.25 6.48 23.60
C ILE A 339 9.37 6.15 25.10
N VAL A 340 8.29 5.62 25.68
CA VAL A 340 8.26 5.11 27.05
C VAL A 340 8.10 3.59 27.14
N SER A 341 7.66 2.95 26.06
CA SER A 341 7.57 1.50 25.93
C SER A 341 7.80 1.12 24.47
N ASP A 342 8.82 0.29 24.27
CA ASP A 342 9.24 -0.20 22.97
C ASP A 342 8.62 -1.58 22.72
N GLN A 343 7.76 -1.70 21.71
CA GLN A 343 6.90 -2.86 21.56
C GLN A 343 6.56 -3.14 20.09
N ILE A 344 6.22 -4.39 19.78
CA ILE A 344 5.62 -4.80 18.51
C ILE A 344 4.49 -5.79 18.76
N THR A 345 3.44 -5.68 17.96
CA THR A 345 2.40 -6.71 17.86
C THR A 345 2.41 -7.26 16.45
N TRP A 346 2.67 -8.55 16.32
CA TRP A 346 2.66 -9.27 15.05
C TRP A 346 1.51 -10.26 15.02
N GLU A 347 0.83 -10.39 13.89
CA GLU A 347 -0.32 -11.27 13.74
C GLU A 347 -0.24 -12.06 12.43
N THR A 348 -0.62 -13.34 12.49
CA THR A 348 -0.85 -14.18 11.31
C THR A 348 -1.94 -15.22 11.56
N THR A 349 -2.57 -15.72 10.51
CA THR A 349 -3.58 -16.78 10.58
C THR A 349 -3.07 -18.06 9.93
N ILE A 350 -3.28 -19.16 10.64
CA ILE A 350 -2.79 -20.50 10.30
C ILE A 350 -4.00 -21.43 10.13
N TYR A 351 -4.05 -22.12 9.01
CA TYR A 351 -5.03 -23.13 8.66
C TYR A 351 -4.51 -24.55 8.95
N ASP A 352 -5.28 -25.33 9.71
CA ASP A 352 -5.14 -26.77 9.98
C ASP A 352 -3.71 -27.29 10.24
N LYS A 353 -2.90 -26.49 10.94
CA LYS A 353 -1.50 -26.84 11.28
C LYS A 353 -1.25 -26.83 12.79
N PRO A 354 -1.81 -27.79 13.55
CA PRO A 354 -1.61 -27.87 14.99
C PRO A 354 -0.21 -28.40 15.34
N GLY A 355 0.24 -28.11 16.56
CA GLY A 355 1.54 -28.55 17.05
C GLY A 355 2.23 -27.51 17.91
N THR A 356 3.49 -27.79 18.25
CA THR A 356 4.33 -26.90 19.06
C THR A 356 5.09 -25.95 18.14
N TYR A 357 4.83 -24.66 18.32
CA TYR A 357 5.52 -23.56 17.65
C TYR A 357 6.60 -22.99 18.56
N SER A 358 7.59 -22.30 17.99
CA SER A 358 8.64 -21.66 18.77
C SER A 358 8.90 -20.21 18.39
N LEU A 359 9.22 -19.39 19.38
CA LEU A 359 9.61 -17.98 19.22
C LEU A 359 11.02 -17.79 19.78
N ASN A 360 11.96 -17.43 18.90
CA ASN A 360 13.34 -17.14 19.24
C ASN A 360 13.58 -15.64 19.36
N LEU A 361 14.18 -15.18 20.46
CA LEU A 361 14.41 -13.76 20.75
C LEU A 361 15.91 -13.42 20.82
N PHE A 362 16.26 -12.23 20.34
CA PHE A 362 17.61 -11.65 20.37
C PHE A 362 17.53 -10.17 20.74
N GLY A 363 18.39 -9.72 21.65
CA GLY A 363 18.48 -8.30 22.04
C GLY A 363 19.65 -7.59 21.40
N GLN A 364 19.43 -6.39 20.87
CA GLN A 364 20.47 -5.51 20.36
C GLN A 364 20.47 -4.20 21.12
N TYR A 365 21.40 -4.08 22.07
CA TYR A 365 21.47 -2.96 23.04
C TYR A 365 22.82 -2.24 22.94
N LEU A 366 22.83 -0.91 22.95
CA LEU A 366 24.06 -0.12 22.72
C LEU A 366 24.76 0.28 24.01
N THR A 367 24.00 0.73 25.00
CA THR A 367 24.49 1.29 26.27
C THR A 367 24.30 0.34 27.45
N SER A 368 23.67 -0.81 27.20
CA SER A 368 23.46 -1.90 28.12
C SER A 368 24.09 -3.20 27.61
N LYS A 369 24.48 -4.06 28.56
CA LYS A 369 25.04 -5.39 28.26
C LYS A 369 23.97 -6.45 28.08
N GLU A 370 22.82 -6.23 28.70
CA GLU A 370 21.69 -7.13 28.82
C GLU A 370 20.41 -6.27 28.89
N GLY A 371 19.26 -6.86 28.56
CA GLY A 371 17.97 -6.18 28.61
C GLY A 371 16.86 -7.19 28.85
N ASP A 372 15.87 -6.76 29.63
CA ASP A 372 14.69 -7.56 29.96
C ASP A 372 13.65 -7.47 28.84
N TYR A 373 12.76 -8.46 28.77
CA TYR A 373 11.68 -8.49 27.81
C TYR A 373 10.44 -9.19 28.38
N GLU A 374 9.30 -8.90 27.77
CA GLU A 374 8.02 -9.55 28.00
C GLU A 374 7.43 -9.98 26.65
N VAL A 375 6.82 -11.16 26.60
CA VAL A 375 6.09 -11.67 25.43
C VAL A 375 4.77 -12.26 25.87
N ASP A 376 3.69 -11.77 25.26
CA ASP A 376 2.36 -12.37 25.33
C ASP A 376 2.00 -12.96 23.98
N ILE A 377 1.55 -14.22 23.98
CA ILE A 377 1.07 -14.91 22.78
C ILE A 377 -0.38 -15.29 23.00
N THR A 378 -1.24 -14.86 22.09
CA THR A 378 -2.66 -15.26 22.03
C THR A 378 -2.89 -16.12 20.80
N VAL A 379 -3.50 -17.29 20.99
CA VAL A 379 -3.92 -18.21 19.93
C VAL A 379 -5.44 -18.28 19.96
N ASP A 380 -6.09 -17.60 19.02
CA ASP A 380 -7.54 -17.57 18.86
C ASP A 380 -7.99 -18.64 17.85
N HIS A 381 -9.00 -19.43 18.22
CA HIS A 381 -9.76 -20.24 17.28
C HIS A 381 -10.78 -19.35 16.58
N MET A 382 -10.54 -19.09 15.30
CA MET A 382 -11.40 -18.24 14.47
C MET A 382 -12.46 -19.08 13.75
N GLU A 383 -13.64 -18.50 13.54
CA GLU A 383 -14.69 -19.11 12.71
C GLU A 383 -14.31 -19.17 11.21
N SER A 384 -13.51 -18.21 10.73
CA SER A 384 -13.03 -18.13 9.36
C SER A 384 -11.71 -17.33 9.31
N ALA A 385 -10.96 -17.50 8.23
CA ALA A 385 -9.78 -16.69 7.91
C ALA A 385 -10.10 -15.43 7.07
N ILE A 386 -11.37 -15.21 6.69
CA ILE A 386 -11.81 -14.07 5.87
C ILE A 386 -11.96 -12.84 6.76
N TYR A 387 -10.93 -11.98 6.77
CA TYR A 387 -10.93 -10.68 7.44
C TYR A 387 -9.82 -9.77 6.89
N PRO A 388 -10.02 -8.44 6.93
CA PRO A 388 -9.08 -7.47 6.39
C PRO A 388 -7.85 -7.34 7.29
N ASN A 389 -6.74 -6.94 6.67
CA ASN A 389 -5.57 -6.39 7.37
C ASN A 389 -5.70 -4.87 7.58
N MET A 390 -6.43 -4.20 6.68
CA MET A 390 -6.72 -2.76 6.71
C MET A 390 -8.26 -2.60 6.69
N PRO A 391 -8.92 -2.52 7.85
CA PRO A 391 -10.38 -2.58 7.92
C PRO A 391 -11.06 -1.29 7.45
N GLY A 392 -12.21 -1.44 6.79
CA GLY A 392 -13.16 -0.38 6.45
C GLY A 392 -12.78 0.58 5.32
N LEU A 393 -11.71 0.30 4.58
CA LEU A 393 -11.25 1.11 3.43
C LEU A 393 -12.35 1.32 2.38
N SER A 394 -13.22 0.35 2.16
CA SER A 394 -14.32 0.42 1.18
C SER A 394 -15.31 1.54 1.45
N SER A 395 -15.40 2.02 2.69
CA SER A 395 -16.33 3.08 3.09
C SER A 395 -15.99 4.45 2.48
N ILE A 396 -14.71 4.71 2.14
CA ILE A 396 -14.28 5.96 1.47
C ILE A 396 -14.23 5.83 -0.06
N ALA A 397 -14.26 4.62 -0.61
CA ALA A 397 -14.19 4.39 -2.05
C ALA A 397 -15.25 5.17 -2.85
N PRO A 398 -16.54 5.23 -2.43
CA PRO A 398 -17.56 6.00 -3.16
C PRO A 398 -17.27 7.50 -3.25
N TYR A 399 -16.70 8.09 -2.20
CA TYR A 399 -16.33 9.51 -2.19
C TYR A 399 -15.22 9.79 -3.20
N LEU A 400 -14.16 8.97 -3.20
CA LEU A 400 -13.06 9.07 -4.16
C LEU A 400 -13.54 8.86 -5.60
N THR A 401 -14.32 7.82 -5.85
CA THR A 401 -14.90 7.54 -7.18
C THR A 401 -15.73 8.72 -7.66
N ALA A 402 -16.62 9.22 -6.81
CA ALA A 402 -17.51 10.29 -7.19
C ALA A 402 -16.78 11.61 -7.40
N TYR A 403 -15.68 11.88 -6.67
CA TYR A 403 -14.81 13.03 -6.92
C TYR A 403 -14.23 13.01 -8.34
N HIS A 404 -13.78 11.84 -8.80
CA HIS A 404 -13.22 11.67 -10.15
C HIS A 404 -14.27 11.47 -11.25
N LYS A 405 -15.57 11.60 -10.95
CA LYS A 405 -16.68 11.30 -11.88
C LYS A 405 -16.60 9.87 -12.42
N GLY A 406 -16.05 8.96 -11.64
CA GLY A 406 -15.75 7.59 -12.04
C GLY A 406 -16.90 6.59 -11.81
N ILE A 407 -16.58 5.32 -11.97
CA ILE A 407 -17.42 4.19 -11.61
C ILE A 407 -16.75 3.31 -10.53
N LEU A 408 -17.56 2.66 -9.70
CA LEU A 408 -17.09 1.84 -8.58
C LEU A 408 -17.48 0.38 -8.81
N PHE A 409 -16.49 -0.48 -8.99
CA PHE A 409 -16.66 -1.93 -9.03
C PHE A 409 -16.37 -2.49 -7.63
N ALA A 410 -17.41 -2.54 -6.79
CA ALA A 410 -17.32 -3.07 -5.44
C ALA A 410 -17.85 -4.51 -5.41
N ASN A 411 -16.98 -5.51 -5.23
CA ASN A 411 -17.39 -6.92 -5.24
C ASN A 411 -16.78 -7.71 -4.07
N PRO A 412 -17.60 -8.36 -3.21
CA PRO A 412 -17.09 -9.18 -2.10
C PRO A 412 -16.28 -10.40 -2.54
N ASP A 413 -16.49 -10.88 -3.78
CA ASP A 413 -15.85 -12.07 -4.33
C ASP A 413 -14.38 -11.83 -4.74
N PHE A 414 -13.88 -10.60 -4.63
CA PHE A 414 -12.45 -10.29 -4.84
C PHE A 414 -11.54 -10.84 -3.74
N THR A 415 -12.10 -11.28 -2.61
CA THR A 415 -11.32 -11.76 -1.47
C THR A 415 -10.51 -13.00 -1.84
N PHE A 416 -9.23 -13.02 -1.47
CA PHE A 416 -8.43 -14.24 -1.48
C PHE A 416 -7.68 -14.48 -0.17
N VAL A 417 -7.97 -15.62 0.46
CA VAL A 417 -7.24 -16.20 1.58
C VAL A 417 -7.35 -17.72 1.49
N GLY A 418 -6.41 -18.45 2.12
CA GLY A 418 -6.48 -19.90 2.30
C GLY A 418 -7.58 -20.34 3.28
N ASP A 419 -8.84 -20.12 2.90
CA ASP A 419 -10.06 -20.53 3.61
C ASP A 419 -10.83 -21.54 2.74
N GLU A 420 -11.44 -22.54 3.35
CA GLU A 420 -12.23 -23.58 2.68
C GLU A 420 -13.42 -23.03 1.88
N GLN A 421 -13.87 -21.81 2.18
CA GLN A 421 -14.91 -21.13 1.41
C GLN A 421 -14.41 -20.58 0.06
N ILE A 422 -13.10 -20.40 -0.10
CA ILE A 422 -12.46 -19.80 -1.29
C ILE A 422 -11.65 -20.86 -2.05
N VAL A 423 -10.86 -21.67 -1.33
CA VAL A 423 -9.98 -22.69 -1.88
C VAL A 423 -10.44 -24.08 -1.43
N GLU A 424 -10.67 -24.98 -2.38
CA GLU A 424 -11.08 -26.35 -2.06
C GLU A 424 -9.89 -27.13 -1.44
N ASN A 425 -9.97 -27.42 -0.14
CA ASN A 425 -8.89 -28.03 0.66
C ASN A 425 -7.57 -27.23 0.62
N PRO A 426 -7.52 -26.05 1.29
CA PRO A 426 -6.31 -25.24 1.34
C PRO A 426 -5.12 -26.04 1.90
N ASN A 427 -3.89 -25.74 1.46
CA ASN A 427 -2.70 -26.36 2.06
C ASN A 427 -2.51 -25.87 3.51
N PRO A 428 -2.29 -26.78 4.50
CA PRO A 428 -2.07 -26.41 5.89
C PRO A 428 -0.88 -25.46 6.08
N GLY A 429 -1.07 -24.41 6.88
CA GLY A 429 -0.05 -23.38 7.10
C GLY A 429 -0.63 -21.98 7.13
N VAL A 430 0.20 -20.96 6.91
CA VAL A 430 -0.27 -19.58 6.84
C VAL A 430 -1.23 -19.42 5.66
N VAL A 431 -2.32 -18.68 5.87
CA VAL A 431 -3.41 -18.53 4.88
C VAL A 431 -3.12 -17.52 3.77
N PHE A 432 -1.87 -17.07 3.62
CA PHE A 432 -1.44 -16.05 2.65
C PHE A 432 -0.32 -16.59 1.76
N PRO A 433 -0.35 -16.33 0.44
CA PRO A 433 0.69 -16.82 -0.46
C PRO A 433 2.09 -16.30 -0.10
N ALA A 434 2.15 -15.08 0.44
CA ALA A 434 3.37 -14.45 0.94
C ALA A 434 4.22 -15.37 1.84
N SER A 435 3.58 -16.12 2.74
CA SER A 435 4.24 -17.00 3.71
C SER A 435 3.95 -18.49 3.43
N ASN A 436 3.11 -18.79 2.44
CA ASN A 436 2.73 -20.12 2.01
C ASN A 436 2.72 -20.21 0.47
N PRO A 437 3.86 -20.56 -0.16
CA PRO A 437 3.98 -20.55 -1.62
C PRO A 437 3.06 -21.56 -2.30
N GLU A 438 2.56 -22.56 -1.56
CA GLU A 438 1.60 -23.54 -2.07
C GLU A 438 0.19 -22.97 -2.31
N LEU A 439 -0.04 -21.68 -2.02
CA LEU A 439 -1.28 -20.96 -2.35
C LEU A 439 -1.13 -20.02 -3.56
N ILE A 440 0.06 -19.93 -4.17
CA ILE A 440 0.34 -18.96 -5.25
C ILE A 440 -0.48 -19.28 -6.49
N ASP A 441 -0.59 -20.55 -6.88
CA ASP A 441 -1.31 -20.94 -8.09
C ASP A 441 -2.81 -20.62 -7.97
N GLU A 442 -3.42 -20.96 -6.83
CA GLU A 442 -4.82 -20.67 -6.54
C GLU A 442 -5.08 -19.16 -6.43
N SER A 443 -4.14 -18.42 -5.83
CA SER A 443 -4.21 -16.96 -5.72
C SER A 443 -4.13 -16.28 -7.09
N ASN A 444 -3.21 -16.72 -7.93
CA ASN A 444 -3.04 -16.20 -9.28
C ASN A 444 -4.23 -16.55 -10.17
N GLU A 445 -4.76 -17.78 -10.10
CA GLU A 445 -5.96 -18.17 -10.83
C GLU A 445 -7.17 -17.31 -10.41
N HIS A 446 -7.32 -17.06 -9.11
CA HIS A 446 -8.36 -16.18 -8.59
C HIS A 446 -8.20 -14.74 -9.08
N THR A 447 -6.99 -14.18 -8.95
CA THR A 447 -6.68 -12.81 -9.39
C THR A 447 -6.86 -12.65 -10.90
N PHE A 448 -6.53 -13.66 -11.69
CA PHE A 448 -6.70 -13.64 -13.15
C PHE A 448 -8.18 -13.58 -13.56
N ARG A 449 -9.09 -14.21 -12.82
CA ARG A 449 -10.55 -14.07 -13.07
C ARG A 449 -11.07 -12.66 -12.79
N ILE A 450 -10.51 -11.99 -11.78
CA ILE A 450 -10.81 -10.58 -11.51
C ILE A 450 -10.34 -9.73 -12.69
N HIS A 451 -9.11 -9.96 -13.17
CA HIS A 451 -8.56 -9.33 -14.37
C HIS A 451 -9.46 -9.51 -15.60
N GLU A 452 -9.94 -10.74 -15.87
CA GLU A 452 -10.87 -10.99 -16.98
C GLU A 452 -12.17 -10.17 -16.85
N SER A 453 -12.71 -10.04 -15.63
CA SER A 453 -13.90 -9.24 -15.36
C SER A 453 -13.66 -7.73 -15.59
N ILE A 454 -12.45 -7.25 -15.27
CA ILE A 454 -12.04 -5.87 -15.56
C ILE A 454 -11.94 -5.65 -17.07
N ASN A 455 -11.38 -6.59 -17.83
CA ASN A 455 -11.33 -6.52 -19.28
C ASN A 455 -12.72 -6.46 -19.92
N GLU A 456 -13.68 -7.23 -19.40
CA GLU A 456 -15.08 -7.15 -19.83
C GLU A 456 -15.68 -5.77 -19.55
N LEU A 457 -15.42 -5.20 -18.37
CA LEU A 457 -15.81 -3.84 -18.03
C LEU A 457 -15.18 -2.81 -18.97
N LEU A 458 -13.87 -2.88 -19.20
CA LEU A 458 -13.12 -1.99 -20.08
C LEU A 458 -13.63 -2.08 -21.53
N ALA A 459 -13.93 -3.28 -22.03
CA ALA A 459 -14.54 -3.46 -23.35
C ALA A 459 -15.92 -2.82 -23.41
N SER A 460 -16.74 -2.99 -22.37
CA SER A 460 -18.07 -2.40 -22.30
C SER A 460 -18.06 -0.87 -22.35
N ILE A 461 -17.08 -0.22 -21.69
CA ILE A 461 -16.88 1.24 -21.72
C ILE A 461 -16.57 1.69 -23.16
N ARG A 462 -15.74 0.93 -23.89
CA ARG A 462 -15.44 1.15 -25.30
C ARG A 462 -16.53 0.68 -26.26
N GLN A 463 -17.65 0.15 -25.77
CA GLN A 463 -18.75 -0.40 -26.57
C GLN A 463 -18.28 -1.54 -27.49
N LEU A 464 -17.36 -2.37 -26.98
CA LEU A 464 -16.82 -3.56 -27.61
C LEU A 464 -17.32 -4.80 -26.87
N ASN A 465 -17.44 -5.90 -27.62
CA ASN A 465 -17.67 -7.22 -27.04
C ASN A 465 -16.48 -8.09 -27.40
N ILE A 466 -15.75 -8.62 -26.41
CA ILE A 466 -14.59 -9.47 -26.65
C ILE A 466 -15.08 -10.87 -27.05
N THR A 467 -15.07 -11.18 -28.34
CA THR A 467 -15.48 -12.52 -28.84
C THR A 467 -14.37 -13.24 -29.60
N THR A 468 -13.33 -12.50 -29.98
CA THR A 468 -12.19 -12.97 -30.75
C THR A 468 -10.89 -12.38 -30.20
N GLU A 469 -9.75 -12.96 -30.58
CA GLU A 469 -8.43 -12.39 -30.27
C GLU A 469 -8.25 -10.99 -30.90
N ASP A 470 -8.76 -10.77 -32.11
CA ASP A 470 -8.73 -9.46 -32.78
C ASP A 470 -9.47 -8.37 -31.95
N ASP A 471 -10.56 -8.73 -31.28
CA ASP A 471 -11.30 -7.79 -30.40
C ASP A 471 -10.46 -7.40 -29.18
N LEU A 472 -9.71 -8.35 -28.60
CA LEU A 472 -8.83 -8.11 -27.45
C LEU A 472 -7.59 -7.30 -27.87
N GLU A 473 -7.00 -7.55 -29.03
CA GLU A 473 -5.91 -6.74 -29.58
C GLU A 473 -6.37 -5.30 -29.83
N PHE A 474 -7.59 -5.11 -30.35
CA PHE A 474 -8.16 -3.77 -30.54
C PHE A 474 -8.40 -3.07 -29.19
N LEU A 475 -8.85 -3.80 -28.17
CA LEU A 475 -9.01 -3.27 -26.82
C LEU A 475 -7.68 -2.77 -26.25
N LYS A 476 -6.63 -3.58 -26.36
CA LYS A 476 -5.25 -3.23 -25.97
C LYS A 476 -4.80 -1.93 -26.63
N GLN A 477 -4.87 -1.86 -27.97
CA GLN A 477 -4.49 -0.67 -28.74
C GLN A 477 -5.31 0.57 -28.37
N SER A 478 -6.59 0.39 -28.02
CA SER A 478 -7.46 1.49 -27.61
C SER A 478 -7.02 2.11 -26.27
N TYR A 479 -6.65 1.28 -25.30
CA TYR A 479 -6.26 1.72 -23.96
C TYR A 479 -4.79 2.13 -23.88
N ASP A 480 -3.90 1.53 -24.67
CA ASP A 480 -2.54 2.02 -24.84
C ASP A 480 -2.52 3.50 -25.25
N LYS A 481 -3.40 3.88 -26.19
CA LYS A 481 -3.53 5.26 -26.65
C LYS A 481 -4.34 6.17 -25.71
N ASN A 482 -5.37 5.63 -25.06
CA ASN A 482 -6.29 6.38 -24.20
C ASN A 482 -6.50 5.57 -22.92
N PRO A 483 -5.54 5.64 -21.99
CA PRO A 483 -5.58 4.87 -20.76
C PRO A 483 -6.72 5.33 -19.85
N VAL A 484 -7.07 4.50 -18.88
CA VAL A 484 -7.93 4.89 -17.76
C VAL A 484 -7.22 4.66 -16.44
N TYR A 485 -7.63 5.40 -15.41
CA TYR A 485 -7.20 5.18 -14.04
C TYR A 485 -7.97 4.01 -13.43
N ILE A 486 -7.24 3.08 -12.84
CA ILE A 486 -7.75 1.93 -12.11
C ILE A 486 -7.18 2.00 -10.69
N THR A 487 -8.02 2.44 -9.76
CA THR A 487 -7.63 2.66 -8.37
C THR A 487 -8.18 1.56 -7.48
N LEU A 488 -7.30 0.87 -6.78
CA LEU A 488 -7.65 -0.19 -5.84
C LEU A 488 -7.80 0.42 -4.45
N VAL A 489 -8.95 0.23 -3.80
CA VAL A 489 -9.18 0.68 -2.41
C VAL A 489 -9.35 -0.55 -1.54
N GLY A 490 -8.27 -0.98 -0.89
CA GLY A 490 -8.25 -2.20 -0.09
C GLY A 490 -6.87 -2.82 0.04
N ASP A 491 -6.70 -3.68 1.06
CA ASP A 491 -5.48 -4.46 1.27
C ASP A 491 -5.37 -5.66 0.30
N ALA A 492 -4.25 -6.39 0.38
CA ALA A 492 -3.94 -7.54 -0.46
C ALA A 492 -4.73 -8.83 -0.13
N ARG A 493 -5.53 -8.87 0.93
CA ARG A 493 -6.48 -9.98 1.21
C ARG A 493 -7.83 -9.70 0.55
N MET A 494 -8.22 -8.42 0.54
CA MET A 494 -9.48 -7.94 0.01
C MET A 494 -9.43 -7.72 -1.50
N ILE A 495 -8.30 -7.26 -2.02
CA ILE A 495 -8.02 -7.14 -3.45
C ILE A 495 -6.60 -7.70 -3.69
N PRO A 496 -6.48 -8.98 -4.10
CA PRO A 496 -5.21 -9.70 -4.12
C PRO A 496 -4.20 -9.10 -5.10
N GLN A 497 -2.92 -9.35 -4.86
CA GLN A 497 -1.87 -9.03 -5.83
C GLN A 497 -1.56 -10.27 -6.68
N TYR A 498 -1.16 -10.08 -7.92
CA TYR A 498 -0.68 -11.19 -8.75
C TYR A 498 0.79 -11.46 -8.46
N TYR A 499 1.14 -12.74 -8.29
CA TYR A 499 2.49 -13.19 -7.95
C TYR A 499 3.24 -13.61 -9.22
N TYR A 500 4.04 -12.70 -9.74
CA TYR A 500 4.96 -12.97 -10.84
C TYR A 500 6.20 -13.69 -10.33
N TYR A 501 6.67 -14.68 -11.09
CA TYR A 501 7.89 -15.41 -10.77
C TYR A 501 9.05 -14.48 -10.46
N ASP A 502 9.81 -14.81 -9.42
CA ASP A 502 11.11 -14.18 -9.15
C ASP A 502 12.23 -15.23 -9.09
N THR A 503 13.47 -14.77 -9.23
CA THR A 503 14.62 -15.68 -9.14
C THR A 503 14.72 -16.29 -7.73
N PRO A 504 15.13 -17.56 -7.57
CA PRO A 504 15.11 -18.23 -6.26
C PRO A 504 16.00 -17.57 -5.20
N ASP A 505 16.96 -16.74 -5.59
CA ASP A 505 17.81 -15.96 -4.69
C ASP A 505 17.12 -14.70 -4.13
N ALA A 506 15.99 -14.28 -4.71
CA ALA A 506 15.17 -13.18 -4.23
C ALA A 506 13.99 -13.63 -3.34
N CYS A 507 13.67 -14.93 -3.34
CA CYS A 507 12.60 -15.55 -2.55
C CYS A 507 13.14 -16.02 -1.19
N THR A 508 12.51 -15.56 -0.09
CA THR A 508 12.81 -16.07 1.25
C THR A 508 11.53 -16.15 2.05
N ILE A 509 11.32 -17.19 2.83
CA ILE A 509 10.11 -17.27 3.66
C ILE A 509 10.02 -16.17 4.72
N GLN A 510 11.15 -15.53 5.08
CA GLN A 510 11.21 -14.46 6.07
C GLN A 510 10.51 -13.18 5.60
N TYR A 511 10.66 -12.87 4.32
CA TYR A 511 10.10 -11.65 3.73
C TYR A 511 9.09 -11.93 2.64
N GLY A 512 8.95 -13.21 2.25
CA GLY A 512 7.92 -13.96 1.49
C GLY A 512 8.29 -14.42 0.06
N TRP A 513 7.32 -14.95 -0.70
CA TRP A 513 7.49 -15.62 -2.03
C TRP A 513 7.03 -14.83 -3.27
N ASP A 514 7.84 -14.82 -4.34
CA ASP A 514 7.60 -14.15 -5.65
C ASP A 514 7.27 -12.64 -5.67
N VAL A 515 7.19 -12.01 -6.85
CA VAL A 515 6.86 -10.58 -6.97
C VAL A 515 5.34 -10.37 -6.88
N ALA A 516 4.85 -9.96 -5.71
CA ALA A 516 3.46 -9.50 -5.54
C ALA A 516 3.29 -8.11 -6.18
N SER A 517 2.43 -7.99 -7.18
CA SER A 517 2.28 -6.76 -7.97
C SER A 517 0.85 -6.48 -8.39
N ASP A 518 0.52 -5.19 -8.47
CA ASP A 518 -0.74 -4.68 -8.99
C ASP A 518 -0.73 -4.49 -10.52
N PHE A 519 0.39 -4.79 -11.19
CA PHE A 519 0.55 -4.66 -12.66
C PHE A 519 -0.57 -5.34 -13.46
N ILE A 520 -1.05 -6.50 -12.98
CA ILE A 520 -2.12 -7.27 -13.64
C ILE A 520 -3.38 -6.43 -13.88
N TYR A 521 -3.69 -5.48 -12.98
CA TYR A 521 -4.89 -4.67 -13.06
C TYR A 521 -4.84 -3.63 -14.17
N GLY A 522 -3.64 -3.30 -14.67
CA GLY A 522 -3.43 -2.31 -15.72
C GLY A 522 -3.13 -2.90 -17.10
N ASN A 523 -2.79 -4.18 -17.16
CA ASN A 523 -2.47 -4.92 -18.39
C ASN A 523 -3.76 -5.47 -19.02
N ILE A 524 -3.87 -5.50 -20.35
CA ILE A 524 -5.07 -6.02 -21.06
C ILE A 524 -4.94 -7.49 -21.44
N ASP A 525 -3.80 -7.95 -21.91
CA ASP A 525 -3.64 -9.27 -22.54
C ASP A 525 -2.53 -10.14 -21.93
N PRO A 526 -2.47 -10.28 -20.59
CA PRO A 526 -1.45 -11.06 -19.95
C PRO A 526 -1.65 -12.54 -20.25
N VAL A 527 -0.54 -13.28 -20.35
CA VAL A 527 -0.54 -14.74 -20.38
C VAL A 527 -0.49 -15.26 -18.94
N PRO A 528 -1.44 -16.10 -18.50
CA PRO A 528 -1.39 -16.73 -17.18
C PRO A 528 -0.05 -17.40 -16.93
N ARG A 529 0.42 -17.30 -15.68
CA ARG A 529 1.67 -17.95 -15.24
C ARG A 529 1.49 -19.47 -15.34
N ASP A 530 2.46 -20.12 -15.96
CA ASP A 530 2.56 -21.59 -15.96
C ASP A 530 4.02 -21.98 -15.81
N ASP A 531 4.39 -22.39 -14.60
CA ASP A 531 5.75 -22.76 -14.23
C ASP A 531 6.27 -23.99 -15.02
N LYS A 532 5.39 -24.74 -15.69
CA LYS A 532 5.78 -25.87 -16.57
C LYS A 532 6.10 -25.44 -17.99
N LEU A 533 5.56 -24.30 -18.45
CA LEU A 533 5.71 -23.82 -19.83
C LEU A 533 6.63 -22.61 -19.93
N SER A 534 6.42 -21.60 -19.10
CA SER A 534 7.15 -20.34 -19.12
C SER A 534 7.02 -19.64 -17.77
N ILE A 535 8.14 -19.56 -17.05
CA ILE A 535 8.25 -18.79 -15.81
C ILE A 535 8.29 -17.28 -16.03
N HIS A 536 8.63 -16.81 -17.25
CA HIS A 536 8.73 -15.38 -17.52
C HIS A 536 7.35 -14.77 -17.87
N PRO A 537 7.02 -13.60 -17.30
CA PRO A 537 5.84 -12.80 -17.66
C PRO A 537 5.80 -12.49 -19.17
N LYS A 538 4.61 -12.60 -19.78
CA LYS A 538 4.40 -12.40 -21.22
C LYS A 538 2.99 -11.88 -21.49
N ASP A 539 2.86 -11.11 -22.56
CA ASP A 539 1.58 -10.71 -23.14
C ASP A 539 1.30 -11.48 -24.43
N LYS A 540 0.01 -11.56 -24.82
CA LYS A 540 -0.43 -12.30 -26.01
C LYS A 540 -0.07 -11.55 -27.30
N PHE A 541 -0.32 -10.25 -27.31
CA PHE A 541 -0.14 -9.33 -28.43
C PHE A 541 1.02 -8.40 -28.12
N LEU A 542 2.23 -8.90 -28.40
CA LEU A 542 3.39 -8.04 -28.50
C LEU A 542 3.24 -7.23 -29.79
N SER A 543 2.68 -6.04 -29.67
CA SER A 543 2.29 -5.18 -30.79
C SER A 543 3.54 -4.62 -31.46
N THR A 544 3.94 -5.27 -32.56
CA THR A 544 5.08 -4.97 -33.46
C THR A 544 6.40 -5.62 -33.08
N TYR A 545 7.28 -5.73 -34.08
CA TYR A 545 8.56 -6.47 -34.08
C TYR A 545 9.56 -6.04 -32.97
N ASP A 546 9.22 -5.03 -32.17
CA ASP A 546 10.05 -4.39 -31.15
C ASP A 546 9.56 -4.65 -29.70
N GLU A 547 8.30 -5.06 -29.45
CA GLU A 547 7.82 -5.44 -28.11
C GLU A 547 8.30 -6.86 -27.74
N LYS A 548 9.19 -6.98 -26.74
CA LYS A 548 9.70 -8.27 -26.22
C LYS A 548 9.19 -8.61 -24.82
N TYR A 549 8.50 -7.67 -24.16
CA TYR A 549 8.21 -7.69 -22.73
C TYR A 549 6.77 -7.26 -22.45
N PRO A 550 6.19 -7.62 -21.29
CA PRO A 550 4.86 -7.15 -20.92
C PRO A 550 4.77 -5.63 -20.88
N HIS A 551 3.63 -5.11 -21.32
CA HIS A 551 3.31 -3.69 -21.36
C HIS A 551 2.11 -3.41 -20.45
N GLN A 552 2.04 -2.22 -19.86
CA GLN A 552 0.88 -1.79 -19.07
C GLN A 552 0.14 -0.68 -19.81
N GLU A 553 -1.08 -0.96 -20.27
CA GLU A 553 -1.90 0.04 -20.97
C GLU A 553 -2.47 1.08 -19.99
N ASN A 554 -3.11 0.61 -18.92
CA ASN A 554 -3.87 1.45 -18.00
C ASN A 554 -3.04 1.88 -16.79
N ILE A 555 -3.54 2.91 -16.09
CA ILE A 555 -2.82 3.53 -14.97
C ILE A 555 -3.34 2.93 -13.67
N VAL A 556 -2.44 2.45 -12.80
CA VAL A 556 -2.81 1.72 -11.58
C VAL A 556 -2.18 2.35 -10.34
N GLY A 557 -2.98 2.48 -9.28
CA GLY A 557 -2.53 2.84 -7.94
C GLY A 557 -3.47 2.25 -6.88
N ARG A 558 -2.99 2.18 -5.64
CA ARG A 558 -3.73 1.57 -4.52
C ARG A 558 -3.83 2.52 -3.33
N ILE A 559 -5.06 2.80 -2.90
CA ILE A 559 -5.36 3.48 -1.64
C ILE A 559 -5.29 2.46 -0.50
N THR A 560 -4.33 2.67 0.39
CA THR A 560 -4.11 1.87 1.61
C THR A 560 -3.90 2.78 2.83
N GLY A 561 -3.73 2.17 4.00
CA GLY A 561 -3.49 2.83 5.27
C GLY A 561 -3.52 1.80 6.39
N TRP A 562 -3.57 2.21 7.66
CA TRP A 562 -3.84 1.26 8.74
C TRP A 562 -5.30 0.81 8.80
N ASP A 563 -6.22 1.71 8.45
CA ASP A 563 -7.67 1.53 8.49
C ASP A 563 -8.36 2.65 7.69
N ALA A 564 -9.70 2.72 7.78
CA ALA A 564 -10.51 3.73 7.13
C ALA A 564 -10.15 5.18 7.51
N GLN A 565 -9.63 5.42 8.72
CA GLN A 565 -9.22 6.76 9.16
C GLN A 565 -8.06 7.24 8.29
N ASP A 566 -7.01 6.42 8.20
CA ASP A 566 -5.81 6.72 7.41
C ASP A 566 -6.12 6.87 5.92
N ALA A 567 -6.94 5.97 5.37
CA ALA A 567 -7.38 6.04 3.97
C ALA A 567 -8.19 7.33 3.69
N SER A 568 -9.08 7.72 4.60
CA SER A 568 -9.83 8.98 4.46
C SER A 568 -8.93 10.20 4.55
N ALA A 569 -7.91 10.17 5.42
CA ALA A 569 -6.94 11.24 5.54
C ALA A 569 -6.09 11.39 4.26
N LEU A 570 -5.64 10.28 3.68
CA LEU A 570 -4.93 10.27 2.39
C LEU A 570 -5.82 10.86 1.28
N VAL A 571 -7.03 10.34 1.11
CA VAL A 571 -7.97 10.84 0.09
C VAL A 571 -8.28 12.32 0.28
N ALA A 572 -8.55 12.77 1.51
CA ALA A 572 -8.82 14.19 1.78
C ALA A 572 -7.63 15.08 1.44
N ARG A 573 -6.39 14.69 1.79
CA ARG A 573 -5.19 15.44 1.42
C ARG A 573 -4.95 15.48 -0.08
N THR A 574 -5.31 14.42 -0.81
CA THR A 574 -5.22 14.39 -2.27
C THR A 574 -6.26 15.30 -2.92
N VAL A 575 -7.53 15.20 -2.51
CA VAL A 575 -8.63 16.02 -3.07
C VAL A 575 -8.44 17.51 -2.78
N PHE A 576 -7.93 17.86 -1.60
CA PHE A 576 -7.72 19.25 -1.18
C PHE A 576 -6.24 19.66 -1.24
N TYR A 577 -5.43 18.99 -2.07
CA TYR A 577 -3.99 19.20 -2.13
C TYR A 577 -3.59 20.66 -2.37
N GLU A 578 -4.31 21.37 -3.25
CA GLU A 578 -4.07 22.80 -3.50
C GLU A 578 -4.13 23.64 -2.21
N HIS A 579 -5.15 23.43 -1.37
CA HIS A 579 -5.30 24.13 -0.08
C HIS A 579 -4.16 23.79 0.88
N VAL A 580 -3.73 22.53 0.89
CA VAL A 580 -2.63 22.07 1.75
C VAL A 580 -1.31 22.72 1.31
N VAL A 581 -0.97 22.64 0.02
CA VAL A 581 0.30 23.12 -0.54
C VAL A 581 0.45 24.64 -0.44
N GLU A 582 -0.64 25.40 -0.54
CA GLU A 582 -0.60 26.86 -0.33
C GLU A 582 -0.05 27.25 1.04
N SER A 583 -0.24 26.40 2.06
CA SER A 583 0.25 26.62 3.43
C SER A 583 1.70 26.17 3.67
N LEU A 584 2.29 25.43 2.73
CA LEU A 584 3.59 24.76 2.88
C LEU A 584 4.68 25.48 2.07
N ASP A 585 5.14 26.64 2.58
CA ASP A 585 6.05 27.61 1.92
C ASP A 585 7.29 27.00 1.25
N ASP A 586 8.39 26.78 1.99
CA ASP A 586 9.66 26.31 1.42
C ASP A 586 9.62 24.80 1.09
N TRP A 587 8.74 24.06 1.78
CA TRP A 587 8.57 22.62 1.62
C TRP A 587 8.22 22.23 0.18
N LYS A 588 7.24 22.92 -0.43
CA LYS A 588 6.75 22.57 -1.78
C LYS A 588 7.80 22.76 -2.86
N ASN A 589 8.81 23.59 -2.59
CA ASN A 589 9.90 23.90 -3.50
C ASN A 589 11.14 23.05 -3.28
N THR A 590 11.10 22.08 -2.37
CA THR A 590 12.28 21.28 -1.99
C THR A 590 12.12 19.83 -2.43
N ALA A 591 13.18 19.28 -3.01
CA ALA A 591 13.31 17.87 -3.31
C ALA A 591 14.54 17.30 -2.60
N VAL A 592 14.48 16.06 -2.13
CA VAL A 592 15.61 15.39 -1.49
C VAL A 592 15.98 14.09 -2.20
N VAL A 593 17.28 13.91 -2.41
CA VAL A 593 17.89 12.70 -3.01
C VAL A 593 18.87 12.08 -2.01
N GLN A 594 18.47 10.95 -1.44
CA GLN A 594 19.23 10.27 -0.40
C GLN A 594 19.70 8.91 -0.91
N THR A 595 20.99 8.63 -0.83
CA THR A 595 21.52 7.32 -1.22
C THR A 595 22.41 6.72 -0.14
N GLY A 596 22.53 5.40 -0.11
CA GLY A 596 23.41 4.66 0.80
C GLY A 596 24.16 3.54 0.08
N SER A 597 25.34 3.16 0.56
CA SER A 597 26.18 2.13 -0.08
C SER A 597 25.82 0.68 0.30
N GLY A 598 24.53 0.43 0.58
CA GLY A 598 24.00 -0.83 1.08
C GLY A 598 24.00 -1.98 0.06
N THR A 599 24.16 -1.67 -1.22
CA THR A 599 23.96 -2.59 -2.36
C THR A 599 25.13 -2.64 -3.34
N ASP A 600 26.20 -1.87 -3.12
CA ASP A 600 27.35 -1.96 -4.01
C ASP A 600 28.04 -3.33 -3.76
N PHE A 601 28.11 -4.21 -4.75
CA PHE A 601 28.71 -5.54 -4.61
C PHE A 601 29.86 -5.79 -5.61
N GLN A 602 30.88 -6.53 -5.16
CA GLN A 602 32.05 -6.87 -5.96
C GLN A 602 32.59 -8.27 -5.61
N ARG A 603 33.05 -9.04 -6.61
CA ARG A 603 33.85 -10.25 -6.38
C ARG A 603 35.32 -9.89 -6.21
N VAL A 604 35.86 -10.09 -5.00
CA VAL A 604 37.22 -9.69 -4.64
C VAL A 604 38.16 -10.90 -4.64
N PRO A 605 39.18 -10.94 -5.52
CA PRO A 605 40.11 -12.08 -5.61
C PRO A 605 40.80 -12.40 -4.27
N GLY A 606 40.87 -13.69 -3.92
CA GLY A 606 41.51 -14.19 -2.69
C GLY A 606 40.59 -14.25 -1.46
N ILE A 607 39.66 -13.29 -1.33
CA ILE A 607 38.61 -13.32 -0.29
C ILE A 607 37.61 -14.45 -0.59
N ASP A 608 37.20 -14.58 -1.85
CA ASP A 608 36.30 -15.64 -2.31
C ASP A 608 36.88 -17.04 -2.01
N PHE A 609 38.20 -17.21 -2.13
CA PHE A 609 38.89 -18.47 -1.83
C PHE A 609 38.84 -18.81 -0.33
N LEU A 610 39.11 -17.83 0.54
CA LEU A 610 39.05 -18.02 1.99
C LEU A 610 37.63 -18.33 2.48
N ARG A 611 36.61 -17.68 1.90
CA ARG A 611 35.19 -17.93 2.21
C ARG A 611 34.75 -19.34 1.84
N LYS A 612 35.17 -19.84 0.66
CA LYS A 612 34.93 -21.24 0.26
C LYS A 612 35.53 -22.24 1.24
N ILE A 613 36.70 -21.93 1.82
CA ILE A 613 37.31 -22.77 2.87
C ILE A 613 36.48 -22.74 4.17
N LEU A 614 35.87 -21.60 4.50
CA LEU A 614 35.03 -21.42 5.68
C LEU A 614 33.57 -21.90 5.49
N GLY A 615 33.28 -22.60 4.39
CA GLY A 615 31.94 -23.14 4.11
C GLY A 615 30.95 -22.15 3.52
N ALA A 616 31.37 -20.93 3.17
CA ALA A 616 30.52 -19.96 2.49
C ALA A 616 30.55 -20.20 0.96
N HIS A 617 29.36 -20.36 0.35
CA HIS A 617 29.20 -20.60 -1.08
C HIS A 617 29.07 -19.26 -1.85
N ASP A 618 30.00 -19.02 -2.80
CA ASP A 618 30.00 -18.05 -3.92
C ASP A 618 29.30 -16.67 -3.78
N LEU A 619 29.40 -16.04 -2.61
CA LEU A 619 28.86 -14.71 -2.36
C LEU A 619 29.81 -13.58 -2.76
N THR A 620 29.30 -12.63 -3.53
CA THR A 620 29.93 -11.32 -3.76
C THR A 620 30.04 -10.55 -2.44
N PHE A 621 30.78 -9.47 -2.43
CA PHE A 621 31.10 -8.72 -1.22
C PHE A 621 30.57 -7.30 -1.33
N LYS A 622 29.90 -6.79 -0.29
CA LYS A 622 29.52 -5.38 -0.19
C LYS A 622 30.77 -4.48 -0.27
N TRP A 623 30.98 -3.85 -1.41
CA TRP A 623 32.19 -3.14 -1.80
C TRP A 623 31.80 -1.82 -2.45
N PRO A 624 32.29 -0.65 -2.01
CA PRO A 624 31.87 0.63 -2.59
C PRO A 624 32.29 0.72 -4.05
N THR A 625 31.35 0.46 -4.96
CA THR A 625 31.54 0.57 -6.41
C THR A 625 31.31 2.00 -6.87
N GLY A 626 30.62 2.82 -6.05
CA GLY A 626 30.28 4.21 -6.38
C GLY A 626 28.93 4.36 -7.07
N GLU A 627 28.19 3.26 -7.24
CA GLU A 627 26.91 3.26 -7.96
C GLU A 627 25.87 4.11 -7.22
N ALA A 628 25.75 3.95 -5.91
CA ALA A 628 24.90 4.82 -5.09
C ALA A 628 25.24 6.31 -5.19
N HIS A 629 26.49 6.67 -5.50
CA HIS A 629 26.88 8.06 -5.74
C HIS A 629 26.41 8.53 -7.13
N PHE A 630 26.58 7.71 -8.17
CA PHE A 630 26.14 8.07 -9.52
C PHE A 630 24.62 8.15 -9.63
N GLN A 631 23.89 7.20 -9.04
CA GLN A 631 22.43 7.27 -8.97
C GLN A 631 21.97 8.53 -8.26
N ASN A 632 22.68 8.97 -7.21
CA ASN A 632 22.38 10.24 -6.55
C ASN A 632 22.55 11.42 -7.51
N LEU A 633 23.63 11.48 -8.28
CA LEU A 633 23.88 12.55 -9.26
C LEU A 633 22.84 12.57 -10.38
N ILE A 634 22.51 11.39 -10.94
CA ILE A 634 21.56 11.27 -12.05
C ILE A 634 20.16 11.70 -11.59
N ILE A 635 19.68 11.21 -10.44
CA ILE A 635 18.34 11.61 -9.95
C ILE A 635 18.26 13.11 -9.68
N GLN A 636 19.35 13.75 -9.22
CA GLN A 636 19.39 15.21 -9.11
C GLN A 636 19.19 15.87 -10.48
N GLU A 637 19.92 15.44 -11.51
CA GLU A 637 19.81 15.97 -12.87
C GLU A 637 18.39 15.85 -13.43
N HIS A 638 17.71 14.72 -13.19
CA HIS A 638 16.33 14.50 -13.64
C HIS A 638 15.28 15.28 -12.86
N LEU A 639 15.62 15.80 -11.67
CA LEU A 639 14.77 16.71 -10.89
C LEU A 639 15.02 18.19 -11.20
N GLU A 640 16.15 18.55 -11.80
CA GLU A 640 16.47 19.94 -12.17
C GLU A 640 15.39 20.63 -13.03
N PRO A 641 14.74 19.96 -14.01
CA PRO A 641 13.67 20.58 -14.80
C PRO A 641 12.47 21.05 -13.98
N GLY A 642 12.27 20.50 -12.77
CA GLY A 642 11.20 20.90 -11.86
C GLY A 642 11.45 22.20 -11.10
N ASP A 643 12.62 22.85 -11.29
CA ASP A 643 13.04 24.08 -10.59
C ASP A 643 13.07 23.94 -9.04
N PHE A 644 13.31 22.73 -8.53
CA PHE A 644 13.41 22.45 -7.10
C PHE A 644 14.71 22.97 -6.46
N ASN A 645 14.65 23.29 -5.17
CA ASN A 645 15.81 23.33 -4.29
C ASN A 645 16.19 21.89 -3.91
N ILE A 646 17.18 21.32 -4.61
CA ILE A 646 17.55 19.91 -4.45
C ILE A 646 18.57 19.75 -3.30
N ILE A 647 18.20 18.96 -2.29
CA ILE A 647 19.07 18.52 -1.20
C ILE A 647 19.57 17.11 -1.51
N SER A 648 20.88 16.91 -1.54
CA SER A 648 21.49 15.60 -1.78
C SER A 648 22.37 15.17 -0.61
N THR A 649 22.11 13.95 -0.11
CA THR A 649 22.90 13.34 0.97
C THR A 649 23.26 11.89 0.66
N GLU A 650 24.37 11.43 1.25
CA GLU A 650 24.85 10.06 1.09
C GLU A 650 25.20 9.39 2.43
N ASN A 651 25.04 8.06 2.46
CA ASN A 651 25.44 7.18 3.56
C ASN A 651 24.88 7.64 4.91
N ALA A 652 25.73 7.83 5.92
CA ALA A 652 25.29 8.19 7.26
C ALA A 652 24.58 9.56 7.31
N LYS A 653 24.87 10.49 6.41
CA LYS A 653 24.17 11.78 6.37
C LYS A 653 22.69 11.64 6.02
N SER A 654 22.38 10.65 5.20
CA SER A 654 21.02 10.27 4.82
C SER A 654 20.26 9.53 5.93
N MET A 655 20.91 9.20 7.05
CA MET A 655 20.22 8.59 8.19
C MET A 655 19.17 9.55 8.75
N ARG A 656 18.08 8.99 9.30
CA ARG A 656 17.02 9.76 9.93
C ARG A 656 17.52 10.60 11.10
N LYS A 657 18.37 10.01 11.94
CA LYS A 657 18.91 10.58 13.18
C LYS A 657 20.31 10.02 13.47
N GLY A 658 21.18 10.85 14.02
CA GLY A 658 22.50 10.44 14.54
C GLY A 658 22.52 10.21 16.05
N LEU A 659 23.56 9.53 16.54
CA LEU A 659 23.79 9.32 17.97
C LEU A 659 24.26 10.62 18.63
N SER A 660 23.70 10.95 19.78
CA SER A 660 24.17 12.06 20.59
C SER A 660 25.56 11.79 21.19
N ASP A 661 26.28 12.87 21.50
CA ASP A 661 27.58 12.78 22.20
C ASP A 661 27.47 12.03 23.53
N GLU A 662 26.32 12.14 24.21
CA GLU A 662 26.02 11.47 25.46
C GLU A 662 25.96 9.95 25.28
N VAL A 663 25.17 9.45 24.35
CA VAL A 663 25.10 8.01 24.03
C VAL A 663 26.47 7.46 23.63
N ILE A 664 27.23 8.17 22.78
CA ILE A 664 28.59 7.74 22.39
C ILE A 664 29.52 7.66 23.63
N ASN A 665 29.35 8.56 24.61
CA ASN A 665 30.09 8.50 25.86
C ASN A 665 29.69 7.30 26.73
N GLU A 666 28.40 6.97 26.78
CA GLU A 666 27.87 5.82 27.51
C GLU A 666 28.38 4.50 26.94
N ILE A 667 28.32 4.33 25.61
CA ILE A 667 28.90 3.16 24.92
C ILE A 667 30.38 3.01 25.28
N ASN A 668 31.14 4.12 25.27
CA ASN A 668 32.56 4.13 25.63
C ASN A 668 32.80 3.78 27.11
N ARG A 669 31.84 4.04 28.00
CA ARG A 669 31.92 3.80 29.45
C ARG A 669 31.31 2.46 29.89
N LEU A 670 30.58 1.76 29.01
CA LEU A 670 29.91 0.48 29.28
C LEU A 670 30.80 -0.60 29.92
N GLY A 671 32.10 -0.56 29.63
CA GLY A 671 33.08 -1.42 30.27
C GLY A 671 34.52 -1.01 29.97
N VAL A 672 35.47 -1.58 30.72
CA VAL A 672 36.91 -1.30 30.57
C VAL A 672 37.39 -1.61 29.15
N LEU A 673 36.84 -2.62 28.50
CA LEU A 673 37.19 -2.97 27.12
C LEU A 673 36.70 -1.92 26.11
N ASN A 674 35.47 -1.43 26.23
CA ASN A 674 35.02 -0.31 25.41
C ASN A 674 35.87 0.94 25.65
N PHE A 675 36.17 1.29 26.91
CA PHE A 675 37.02 2.44 27.22
C PHE A 675 38.38 2.39 26.52
N LEU A 676 38.97 1.20 26.36
CA LEU A 676 40.27 1.01 25.73
C LEU A 676 40.19 0.85 24.20
N LEU A 677 39.18 0.15 23.70
CA LEU A 677 39.14 -0.38 22.33
C LEU A 677 38.00 0.17 21.47
N PHE A 678 37.00 0.86 22.03
CA PHE A 678 35.96 1.52 21.26
C PHE A 678 36.52 2.75 20.52
N PRO A 679 36.29 2.88 19.20
CA PRO A 679 36.85 3.99 18.41
C PRO A 679 36.01 5.27 18.54
N LYS A 680 35.82 5.81 19.76
CA LYS A 680 34.95 6.97 20.04
C LYS A 680 35.06 8.15 19.04
N PRO A 681 36.25 8.70 18.72
CA PRO A 681 36.34 9.83 17.79
C PRO A 681 35.84 9.51 16.38
N ARG A 682 35.99 8.25 15.93
CA ARG A 682 35.50 7.80 14.62
C ARG A 682 33.99 7.59 14.65
N ALA A 683 33.44 7.06 15.75
CA ALA A 683 32.00 6.94 15.93
C ALA A 683 31.34 8.32 15.86
N LYS A 684 31.86 9.30 16.62
CA LYS A 684 31.37 10.69 16.57
C LYS A 684 31.39 11.29 15.17
N LEU A 685 32.45 11.04 14.40
CA LEU A 685 32.59 11.58 13.05
C LEU A 685 31.61 10.99 12.03
N ILE A 686 31.21 9.72 12.18
CA ILE A 686 30.43 9.02 11.13
C ILE A 686 28.96 8.93 11.50
N VAL A 687 28.63 8.64 12.76
CA VAL A 687 27.26 8.41 13.22
C VAL A 687 26.82 9.42 14.28
N GLY A 688 27.62 10.46 14.54
CA GLY A 688 27.24 11.52 15.47
C GLY A 688 26.16 12.42 14.88
N ALA A 689 25.31 12.97 15.74
CA ALA A 689 24.19 13.83 15.34
C ALA A 689 24.59 15.14 14.63
N ASP A 690 25.84 15.60 14.78
CA ASP A 690 26.30 16.91 14.26
C ASP A 690 26.17 17.06 12.72
N ASP A 691 26.23 15.96 11.96
CA ASP A 691 26.29 15.96 10.48
C ASP A 691 25.17 15.14 9.81
N ILE A 692 24.14 14.72 10.56
CA ILE A 692 23.04 13.86 10.07
C ILE A 692 21.75 14.67 9.98
N THR A 693 21.22 14.84 8.78
CA THR A 693 20.06 15.70 8.48
C THR A 693 18.91 14.95 7.80
N GLY A 694 19.12 13.70 7.37
CA GLY A 694 18.22 13.06 6.42
C GLY A 694 16.74 12.99 6.84
N GLY A 695 16.45 12.81 8.12
CA GLY A 695 15.06 12.78 8.61
C GLY A 695 14.37 14.14 8.53
N GLU A 696 15.09 15.22 8.84
CA GLU A 696 14.61 16.61 8.69
C GLU A 696 14.46 16.96 7.21
N ASP A 697 15.41 16.55 6.37
CA ASP A 697 15.37 16.79 4.93
C ASP A 697 14.13 16.13 4.29
N GLN A 698 13.77 14.90 4.69
CA GLN A 698 12.56 14.24 4.21
C GLN A 698 11.27 14.97 4.65
N MET A 699 11.14 15.36 5.92
CA MET A 699 9.95 16.08 6.40
C MET A 699 9.76 17.44 5.70
N ASN A 700 10.86 18.04 5.24
CA ASN A 700 10.87 19.35 4.59
C ASN A 700 10.84 19.29 3.05
N SER A 701 10.55 18.13 2.44
CA SER A 701 10.59 17.95 0.98
C SER A 701 9.29 17.43 0.39
N ASN A 702 8.92 17.96 -0.78
CA ASN A 702 7.78 17.51 -1.57
C ASN A 702 8.10 16.27 -2.41
N TYR A 703 9.31 16.20 -2.98
CA TYR A 703 9.79 15.05 -3.75
C TYR A 703 10.91 14.37 -2.98
N ILE A 704 10.79 13.06 -2.79
CA ILE A 704 11.73 12.29 -1.98
C ILE A 704 12.16 11.06 -2.77
N PHE A 705 13.43 11.00 -3.13
CA PHE A 705 14.09 9.77 -3.56
C PHE A 705 14.98 9.25 -2.42
N SER A 706 14.74 8.01 -1.99
CA SER A 706 15.56 7.38 -0.96
C SER A 706 16.00 6.00 -1.36
N PHE A 707 17.31 5.77 -1.33
CA PHE A 707 17.93 4.52 -1.70
C PHE A 707 18.72 3.93 -0.52
N GLY A 708 18.21 2.83 0.02
CA GLY A 708 18.77 2.17 1.20
C GLY A 708 18.65 0.64 1.18
N HIS A 709 19.02 0.02 2.30
CA HIS A 709 18.79 -1.40 2.54
C HIS A 709 17.68 -1.57 3.58
N GLY A 710 16.72 -2.44 3.29
CA GLY A 710 15.56 -2.59 4.14
C GLY A 710 14.79 -3.89 3.95
N GLN A 711 13.67 -3.90 4.64
CA GLN A 711 12.71 -4.99 4.82
C GLN A 711 11.34 -4.35 5.11
N PRO A 712 10.22 -5.08 5.14
CA PRO A 712 8.89 -4.46 5.28
C PRO A 712 8.74 -3.50 6.48
N MET A 713 9.44 -3.78 7.59
CA MET A 713 9.43 -2.96 8.82
C MET A 713 10.32 -1.69 8.80
N GLY A 714 11.15 -1.50 7.76
CA GLY A 714 11.95 -0.29 7.59
C GLY A 714 13.20 -0.44 6.74
N TYR A 715 13.84 0.69 6.46
CA TYR A 715 15.09 0.74 5.70
C TYR A 715 16.14 1.66 6.36
N SER A 716 17.40 1.51 5.94
CA SER A 716 18.52 2.27 6.47
C SER A 716 19.56 2.60 5.41
N HIS A 717 20.17 3.78 5.54
CA HIS A 717 21.30 4.23 4.72
C HIS A 717 22.67 3.85 5.33
N GLY A 718 22.67 3.20 6.49
CA GLY A 718 23.87 2.73 7.16
C GLY A 718 24.51 1.57 6.39
N ASP A 719 25.80 1.68 6.08
CA ASP A 719 26.52 0.68 5.29
C ASP A 719 27.32 -0.32 6.15
N VAL A 720 28.03 -1.25 5.50
CA VAL A 720 28.94 -2.17 6.19
C VAL A 720 30.04 -1.41 6.96
N GLN A 721 30.41 -0.21 6.50
CA GLN A 721 31.41 0.62 7.19
C GLN A 721 30.85 1.20 8.48
N THR A 722 29.60 1.66 8.50
CA THR A 722 28.89 2.08 9.71
C THR A 722 28.76 0.92 10.69
N ASN A 723 28.34 -0.25 10.20
CA ASN A 723 28.24 -1.47 11.02
C ASN A 723 29.60 -1.96 11.54
N SER A 724 30.71 -1.60 10.88
CA SER A 724 32.08 -1.94 11.31
C SER A 724 32.74 -0.93 12.23
N ILE A 725 32.08 0.18 12.52
CA ILE A 725 32.44 1.01 13.67
C ILE A 725 32.06 0.21 14.91
N GLY A 726 33.00 -0.07 15.81
CA GLY A 726 32.66 -0.78 17.04
C GLY A 726 33.88 -1.22 17.84
N SER A 727 35.01 -1.53 17.19
CA SER A 727 36.23 -1.93 17.89
C SER A 727 37.52 -1.55 17.15
N ARG A 728 38.61 -1.49 17.90
CA ARG A 728 39.98 -1.35 17.40
C ARG A 728 40.70 -2.71 17.38
N PRO A 729 41.59 -2.97 16.40
CA PRO A 729 41.98 -2.10 15.30
C PRO A 729 40.93 -2.00 14.18
N VAL A 730 40.62 -0.78 13.72
CA VAL A 730 39.53 -0.50 12.77
C VAL A 730 39.68 -1.27 11.45
N ILE A 731 40.90 -1.38 10.90
CA ILE A 731 41.13 -2.10 9.63
C ILE A 731 40.77 -3.59 9.78
N VAL A 732 41.17 -4.19 10.91
CA VAL A 732 40.88 -5.60 11.20
C VAL A 732 39.38 -5.78 11.43
N ARG A 733 38.73 -4.90 12.21
CA ARG A 733 37.27 -4.94 12.41
C ARG A 733 36.50 -4.76 11.11
N ASN A 734 36.90 -3.80 10.27
CA ASN A 734 36.31 -3.58 8.95
C ASN A 734 36.38 -4.85 8.12
N LEU A 735 37.57 -5.47 8.03
CA LEU A 735 37.75 -6.74 7.32
C LEU A 735 36.89 -7.85 7.92
N ILE A 736 36.92 -8.07 9.24
CA ILE A 736 36.12 -9.08 9.94
C ILE A 736 34.64 -8.90 9.64
N ASN A 737 34.08 -7.70 9.80
CA ASN A 737 32.67 -7.46 9.50
C ASN A 737 32.34 -7.77 8.06
N ARG A 738 33.16 -7.29 7.16
CA ARG A 738 33.09 -7.60 5.73
C ARG A 738 33.15 -9.11 5.43
N PHE A 739 33.89 -9.90 6.23
CA PHE A 739 33.95 -11.36 6.11
C PHE A 739 32.72 -12.08 6.71
N PHE A 740 32.31 -11.69 7.92
CA PHE A 740 31.28 -12.38 8.71
C PHE A 740 29.86 -11.85 8.50
N PHE A 741 29.65 -10.65 7.94
CA PHE A 741 28.32 -10.07 7.71
C PHE A 741 27.42 -10.98 6.85
N ALA A 742 28.01 -11.71 5.90
CA ALA A 742 27.29 -12.68 5.06
C ALA A 742 26.95 -14.01 5.78
N ILE A 743 27.55 -14.28 6.93
CA ILE A 743 27.45 -15.56 7.66
C ILE A 743 26.72 -15.38 9.01
N ALA A 744 26.83 -14.20 9.61
CA ALA A 744 26.26 -13.83 10.89
C ALA A 744 25.95 -12.31 10.91
N PRO A 745 24.92 -11.86 10.18
CA PRO A 745 24.51 -10.44 10.15
C PRO A 745 24.16 -9.88 11.54
N GLN A 746 23.81 -10.76 12.50
CA GLN A 746 23.57 -10.41 13.90
C GLN A 746 24.81 -9.91 14.68
N LEU A 747 26.00 -9.88 14.07
CA LEU A 747 27.25 -9.38 14.68
C LEU A 747 27.59 -7.94 14.25
N SER A 748 26.58 -7.14 13.89
CA SER A 748 26.72 -5.71 13.65
C SER A 748 26.96 -4.94 14.96
N SER A 749 27.47 -3.71 14.88
CA SER A 749 27.69 -2.90 16.08
C SER A 749 26.42 -2.24 16.64
N GLY A 750 25.32 -2.24 15.89
CA GLY A 750 24.06 -1.54 16.23
C GLY A 750 24.13 0.00 16.11
N LEU A 751 25.29 0.59 15.83
CA LEU A 751 25.47 2.06 15.89
C LEU A 751 24.64 2.85 14.86
N GLY A 752 24.16 2.18 13.81
CA GLY A 752 23.30 2.80 12.79
C GLY A 752 21.80 2.69 13.09
N ASN A 753 21.38 1.94 14.11
CA ASN A 753 19.98 1.57 14.30
C ASN A 753 19.05 2.76 14.54
N VAL A 754 19.53 3.74 15.32
CA VAL A 754 18.76 4.96 15.61
C VAL A 754 18.41 5.73 14.33
N GLY A 755 19.23 5.61 13.28
CA GLY A 755 19.05 6.35 12.03
C GLY A 755 18.27 5.62 10.94
N GLY A 756 17.68 4.47 11.23
CA GLY A 756 16.76 3.80 10.31
C GLY A 756 15.42 4.54 10.17
N TYR A 757 14.83 4.44 8.98
CA TYR A 757 13.44 4.81 8.69
C TYR A 757 12.59 3.56 8.88
N ASN A 758 12.26 3.27 10.14
CA ASN A 758 11.42 2.15 10.54
C ASN A 758 10.07 2.66 11.02
N VAL A 759 9.06 1.78 11.04
CA VAL A 759 7.68 2.08 11.49
C VAL A 759 7.68 2.88 12.79
N ARG A 760 8.42 2.42 13.80
CA ARG A 760 8.55 3.06 15.13
C ARG A 760 8.81 4.56 15.05
N TYR A 761 9.59 5.02 14.07
CA TYR A 761 9.94 6.43 13.94
C TYR A 761 9.10 7.15 12.88
N VAL A 762 8.87 6.50 11.74
CA VAL A 762 8.17 7.12 10.60
C VAL A 762 6.74 7.48 10.98
N GLU A 763 6.04 6.64 11.74
CA GLU A 763 4.66 6.91 12.19
C GLU A 763 4.51 8.27 12.89
N ASN A 764 5.55 8.70 13.62
CA ASN A 764 5.56 9.96 14.36
C ASN A 764 6.23 11.12 13.60
N MET A 765 6.69 10.92 12.36
CA MET A 765 7.22 12.01 11.53
C MET A 765 6.09 12.93 11.07
N ASP A 766 6.39 14.22 10.92
CA ASP A 766 5.45 15.21 10.39
C ASP A 766 5.66 15.38 8.88
N MET A 767 5.45 14.31 8.10
CA MET A 767 5.59 14.38 6.64
C MET A 767 4.50 15.27 6.04
N GLY A 768 4.86 16.03 5.00
CA GLY A 768 3.89 16.68 4.13
C GLY A 768 3.29 15.70 3.10
N PRO A 769 2.34 16.15 2.26
CA PRO A 769 1.73 15.36 1.19
C PRO A 769 2.69 15.12 0.00
N SER A 770 3.83 14.50 0.27
CA SER A 770 4.94 14.28 -0.67
C SER A 770 4.66 13.14 -1.67
N VAL A 771 5.47 13.11 -2.73
CA VAL A 771 5.74 11.92 -3.56
C VAL A 771 7.05 11.30 -3.10
N VAL A 772 7.01 10.03 -2.69
CA VAL A 772 8.16 9.31 -2.14
C VAL A 772 8.43 8.06 -2.96
N PHE A 773 9.63 8.00 -3.56
CA PHE A 773 10.16 6.80 -4.20
C PHE A 773 11.26 6.20 -3.32
N VAL A 774 11.02 5.00 -2.79
CA VAL A 774 12.01 4.26 -2.00
C VAL A 774 12.56 3.09 -2.80
N GLU A 775 13.84 3.19 -3.13
CA GLU A 775 14.61 2.05 -3.58
C GLU A 775 15.17 1.28 -2.39
N SER A 776 14.50 0.18 -2.03
CA SER A 776 14.95 -0.74 -1.00
C SER A 776 14.13 -2.02 -1.05
N CYS A 777 14.78 -3.15 -0.77
CA CYS A 777 14.15 -4.46 -0.77
C CYS A 777 12.88 -4.51 0.12
N TYR A 778 11.79 -5.06 -0.42
CA TYR A 778 10.55 -5.46 0.28
C TYR A 778 9.74 -4.34 0.98
N ILE A 779 10.09 -3.06 0.85
CA ILE A 779 9.41 -1.97 1.57
C ILE A 779 7.96 -1.78 1.12
N GLY A 780 7.68 -2.06 -0.14
CA GLY A 780 6.34 -2.00 -0.74
C GLY A 780 5.51 -3.26 -0.49
N ARG A 781 5.92 -4.19 0.38
CA ARG A 781 5.15 -5.40 0.63
C ARG A 781 3.98 -5.15 1.59
N ILE A 782 2.77 -5.58 1.19
CA ILE A 782 1.54 -5.44 2.01
C ILE A 782 0.79 -6.77 2.22
N ASP A 783 1.17 -7.83 1.50
CA ASP A 783 0.66 -9.19 1.66
C ASP A 783 1.39 -9.91 2.79
N GLY A 784 0.64 -10.51 3.72
CA GLY A 784 1.19 -11.34 4.82
C GLY A 784 1.87 -10.57 5.97
N PHE A 785 1.92 -9.23 5.93
CA PHE A 785 2.45 -8.38 7.00
C PHE A 785 1.34 -7.50 7.59
N PRO A 786 1.23 -7.36 8.93
CA PRO A 786 0.30 -6.41 9.55
C PRO A 786 0.54 -4.98 9.07
N ALA A 787 -0.52 -4.23 8.76
CA ALA A 787 -0.42 -2.86 8.24
C ALA A 787 0.33 -1.92 9.18
N LYS A 788 0.13 -2.07 10.50
CA LYS A 788 0.83 -1.32 11.55
C LYS A 788 2.29 -1.75 11.76
N SER A 789 2.79 -2.69 10.95
CA SER A 789 4.20 -3.14 10.96
C SER A 789 4.89 -3.02 9.61
N THR A 790 4.28 -2.30 8.66
CA THR A 790 4.86 -2.02 7.35
C THR A 790 5.20 -0.53 7.22
N THR A 791 6.42 -0.24 6.79
CA THR A 791 6.93 1.13 6.72
C THR A 791 6.27 1.95 5.61
N SER A 792 5.92 1.33 4.48
CA SER A 792 5.13 1.99 3.43
C SER A 792 3.85 2.60 3.99
N GLN A 793 3.13 1.83 4.82
CA GLN A 793 1.88 2.29 5.46
C GLN A 793 2.14 3.34 6.54
N ALA A 794 3.25 3.22 7.27
CA ALA A 794 3.68 4.27 8.21
C ALA A 794 3.95 5.62 7.51
N TYR A 795 4.47 5.63 6.27
CA TYR A 795 4.64 6.88 5.50
C TYR A 795 3.30 7.51 5.12
N LEU A 796 2.32 6.72 4.68
CA LEU A 796 0.97 7.22 4.36
C LEU A 796 0.29 7.78 5.61
N HIS A 797 0.41 7.07 6.74
CA HIS A 797 -0.03 7.53 8.05
C HIS A 797 0.64 8.86 8.44
N ALA A 798 1.95 8.95 8.22
CA ALA A 798 2.75 10.13 8.52
C ALA A 798 2.49 11.33 7.60
N GLY A 799 1.66 11.20 6.56
CA GLY A 799 1.19 12.32 5.74
C GLY A 799 1.51 12.25 4.25
N VAL A 800 2.30 11.27 3.79
CA VAL A 800 2.65 11.10 2.36
C VAL A 800 1.38 10.85 1.54
N ASN A 801 1.34 11.39 0.30
CA ASN A 801 0.21 11.20 -0.62
C ASN A 801 0.47 10.11 -1.67
N SER A 802 1.72 9.87 -2.03
CA SER A 802 2.10 8.77 -2.93
C SER A 802 3.42 8.15 -2.52
N PHE A 803 3.40 6.85 -2.26
CA PHE A 803 4.57 6.06 -1.86
C PHE A 803 4.81 4.94 -2.87
N ILE A 804 5.99 4.94 -3.48
CA ILE A 804 6.40 3.97 -4.51
C ILE A 804 7.56 3.15 -3.97
N ALA A 805 7.40 1.83 -3.92
CA ALA A 805 8.44 0.94 -3.41
C ALA A 805 8.27 -0.49 -3.93
N SER A 806 9.36 -1.25 -3.88
CA SER A 806 9.38 -2.64 -4.33
C SER A 806 8.70 -3.58 -3.30
N SER A 807 7.84 -4.48 -3.77
CA SER A 807 7.33 -5.61 -2.98
C SER A 807 8.37 -6.73 -2.83
N ARG A 808 9.48 -6.64 -3.59
CA ARG A 808 10.52 -7.66 -3.66
C ARG A 808 11.93 -7.16 -3.44
N GLY A 809 12.86 -8.11 -3.31
CA GLY A 809 14.28 -7.82 -3.30
C GLY A 809 14.65 -7.16 -4.61
N SER A 810 14.80 -5.83 -4.58
CA SER A 810 15.21 -5.10 -5.76
C SER A 810 16.65 -5.46 -6.12
N PRO A 811 16.98 -5.55 -7.42
CA PRO A 811 18.35 -5.70 -7.86
C PRO A 811 19.18 -4.50 -7.40
N GLY A 812 19.78 -4.63 -6.21
CA GLY A 812 20.62 -3.61 -5.62
C GLY A 812 21.79 -3.29 -6.56
N PRO A 813 21.98 -2.01 -6.93
CA PRO A 813 22.90 -1.66 -7.99
C PRO A 813 24.34 -1.72 -7.46
N GLY A 814 25.17 -2.46 -8.20
CA GLY A 814 26.60 -2.68 -7.92
C GLY A 814 27.42 -2.74 -9.21
N TYR A 815 26.86 -2.24 -10.29
CA TYR A 815 27.43 -2.20 -11.63
C TYR A 815 28.10 -0.84 -11.86
N LEU A 816 28.96 -0.79 -12.88
CA LEU A 816 29.45 0.44 -13.48
C LEU A 816 29.57 0.12 -14.96
N ASP A 817 29.05 0.92 -15.88
CA ASP A 817 29.07 0.54 -17.31
C ASP A 817 30.48 0.49 -17.86
N ALA A 818 31.36 1.34 -17.34
CA ALA A 818 32.79 1.31 -17.63
C ALA A 818 33.51 0.02 -17.13
N ARG A 819 32.81 -0.88 -16.40
CA ARG A 819 33.35 -2.13 -15.87
C ARG A 819 33.67 -3.12 -16.99
N ALA A 820 34.96 -3.44 -17.15
CA ALA A 820 35.41 -4.41 -18.15
C ALA A 820 35.47 -5.86 -17.65
N ARG A 821 35.36 -6.12 -16.33
CA ARG A 821 35.44 -7.46 -15.72
C ARG A 821 34.62 -7.57 -14.42
N PRO A 822 34.00 -8.72 -14.11
CA PRO A 822 33.21 -8.90 -12.89
C PRO A 822 34.05 -9.23 -11.64
N LYS A 823 35.35 -9.52 -11.82
CA LYS A 823 36.29 -9.84 -10.73
C LYS A 823 37.38 -8.77 -10.64
N GLY A 824 37.62 -8.24 -9.44
CA GLY A 824 38.60 -7.17 -9.22
C GLY A 824 38.23 -6.26 -8.05
N LEU A 825 38.93 -5.13 -7.92
CA LEU A 825 38.61 -4.09 -6.93
C LEU A 825 37.73 -2.96 -7.51
N GLY A 826 37.50 -2.95 -8.83
CA GLY A 826 36.69 -1.92 -9.53
C GLY A 826 37.25 -0.49 -9.51
N LEU A 827 38.42 -0.26 -8.91
CA LEU A 827 38.94 1.09 -8.64
C LEU A 827 39.29 1.90 -9.89
N ILE A 828 39.70 1.24 -10.98
CA ILE A 828 40.06 1.94 -12.22
C ILE A 828 38.79 2.44 -12.90
N GLU A 829 37.77 1.60 -12.91
CA GLU A 829 36.48 1.87 -13.54
C GLU A 829 35.72 2.93 -12.74
N LEU A 830 35.68 2.81 -11.40
CA LEU A 830 35.21 3.88 -10.53
C LEU A 830 35.94 5.20 -10.81
N TRP A 831 37.27 5.21 -10.87
CA TRP A 831 38.02 6.44 -11.14
C TRP A 831 37.73 7.03 -12.53
N LYS A 832 37.46 6.21 -13.55
CA LYS A 832 37.06 6.67 -14.88
C LYS A 832 35.67 7.32 -14.83
N THR A 833 34.70 6.64 -14.23
CA THR A 833 33.32 7.13 -14.12
C THR A 833 33.25 8.38 -13.24
N THR A 834 33.99 8.46 -12.13
CA THR A 834 34.04 9.68 -11.30
C THR A 834 34.64 10.88 -12.06
N ARG A 835 35.51 10.66 -13.05
CA ARG A 835 36.06 11.73 -13.90
C ARG A 835 35.17 12.10 -15.08
N ASN A 836 34.33 11.17 -15.52
CA ASN A 836 33.40 11.36 -16.61
C ASN A 836 32.10 10.62 -16.27
N PRO A 837 31.20 11.26 -15.49
CA PRO A 837 29.96 10.63 -15.03
C PRO A 837 29.10 10.11 -16.19
N ASP A 838 29.15 10.74 -17.35
CA ASP A 838 28.51 10.32 -18.62
C ASP A 838 28.89 8.91 -19.10
N LEU A 839 29.82 8.23 -18.43
CA LEU A 839 30.12 6.81 -18.65
C LEU A 839 29.23 5.88 -17.82
N GLN A 840 28.23 6.40 -17.11
CA GLN A 840 27.26 5.66 -16.34
C GLN A 840 25.85 6.03 -16.78
N GLU A 841 25.08 5.04 -17.18
CA GLU A 841 23.64 5.15 -17.39
C GLU A 841 22.90 4.66 -16.13
N PRO A 842 21.71 5.21 -15.85
CA PRO A 842 20.84 4.67 -14.81
C PRO A 842 20.25 3.34 -15.29
N HIS A 843 20.13 2.38 -14.38
CA HIS A 843 19.52 1.08 -14.65
C HIS A 843 18.53 0.72 -13.53
N PHE A 844 17.66 -0.26 -13.81
CA PHE A 844 16.66 -0.78 -12.85
C PHE A 844 15.82 0.35 -12.21
N SER A 845 15.76 0.38 -10.87
CA SER A 845 15.05 1.39 -10.08
C SER A 845 15.55 2.81 -10.30
N GLY A 846 16.85 2.98 -10.54
CA GLY A 846 17.41 4.29 -10.87
C GLY A 846 16.85 4.84 -12.17
N LEU A 847 16.66 3.98 -13.17
CA LEU A 847 16.05 4.36 -14.45
C LEU A 847 14.56 4.66 -14.28
N ILE A 848 13.80 3.75 -13.65
CA ILE A 848 12.36 3.95 -13.41
C ILE A 848 12.11 5.27 -12.64
N ALA A 849 12.89 5.55 -11.60
CA ALA A 849 12.74 6.79 -10.84
C ALA A 849 13.14 8.03 -11.66
N SER A 850 14.21 7.95 -12.46
CA SER A 850 14.66 9.06 -13.32
C SER A 850 13.61 9.42 -14.37
N ASP A 851 13.06 8.40 -15.05
CA ASP A 851 12.03 8.58 -16.08
C ASP A 851 10.74 9.10 -15.45
N MET A 852 10.33 8.56 -14.30
CA MET A 852 9.14 9.02 -13.58
C MET A 852 9.28 10.50 -13.16
N PHE A 853 10.42 10.90 -12.56
CA PHE A 853 10.62 12.31 -12.19
C PHE A 853 10.72 13.24 -13.40
N THR A 854 11.24 12.74 -14.53
CA THR A 854 11.24 13.50 -15.78
C THR A 854 9.83 13.75 -16.26
N ASP A 855 8.99 12.72 -16.30
CA ASP A 855 7.59 12.83 -16.73
C ASP A 855 6.83 13.80 -15.82
N LEU A 856 6.95 13.67 -14.49
CA LEU A 856 6.32 14.59 -13.52
C LEU A 856 6.77 16.03 -13.76
N THR A 857 8.09 16.28 -13.82
CA THR A 857 8.60 17.66 -13.86
C THR A 857 8.50 18.32 -15.22
N LYS A 858 8.80 17.61 -16.30
CA LYS A 858 8.93 18.19 -17.65
C LYS A 858 7.67 18.01 -18.48
N ASP A 859 7.01 16.87 -18.36
CA ASP A 859 5.84 16.53 -19.16
C ASP A 859 4.51 16.81 -18.43
N ASP A 860 4.58 17.18 -17.14
CA ASP A 860 3.46 17.70 -16.33
C ASP A 860 2.27 16.73 -16.31
N VAL A 861 2.52 15.53 -15.80
CA VAL A 861 1.55 14.43 -15.71
C VAL A 861 1.39 13.95 -14.26
N ASP A 862 0.30 13.25 -14.00
CA ASP A 862 0.05 12.63 -12.69
C ASP A 862 1.03 11.49 -12.36
N VAL A 863 1.13 11.16 -11.07
CA VAL A 863 2.04 10.13 -10.53
C VAL A 863 1.82 8.77 -11.20
N GLY A 864 0.57 8.37 -11.44
CA GLY A 864 0.26 7.09 -12.04
C GLY A 864 0.72 7.01 -13.50
N THR A 865 0.46 8.06 -14.29
CA THR A 865 0.90 8.19 -15.68
C THR A 865 2.42 8.17 -15.77
N ALA A 866 3.11 8.98 -14.97
CA ALA A 866 4.57 9.04 -14.94
C ALA A 866 5.17 7.66 -14.61
N PHE A 867 4.63 6.97 -13.60
CA PHE A 867 5.11 5.66 -13.20
C PHE A 867 4.84 4.58 -14.26
N ARG A 868 3.65 4.57 -14.87
CA ARG A 868 3.34 3.64 -15.98
C ARG A 868 4.27 3.88 -17.18
N ASN A 869 4.50 5.14 -17.55
CA ASN A 869 5.39 5.48 -18.66
C ASN A 869 6.82 5.03 -18.38
N ALA A 870 7.37 5.35 -17.20
CA ALA A 870 8.69 4.90 -16.77
C ALA A 870 8.81 3.36 -16.77
N ARG A 871 7.77 2.67 -16.31
CA ARG A 871 7.69 1.21 -16.34
C ARG A 871 7.76 0.65 -17.77
N ASN A 872 6.97 1.21 -18.68
CA ASN A 872 6.95 0.75 -20.07
C ASN A 872 8.24 1.13 -20.82
N GLN A 873 8.89 2.25 -20.47
CA GLN A 873 10.18 2.68 -21.04
C GLN A 873 11.37 1.85 -20.55
N PHE A 874 11.34 1.35 -19.30
CA PHE A 874 12.37 0.48 -18.73
C PHE A 874 12.71 -0.74 -19.62
N MET A 875 11.79 -1.13 -20.51
CA MET A 875 11.98 -2.25 -21.43
C MET A 875 13.19 -2.09 -22.35
N ASP A 876 13.63 -0.87 -22.64
CA ASP A 876 14.83 -0.62 -23.44
C ASP A 876 16.12 -1.04 -22.69
N ASP A 877 16.13 -0.94 -21.36
CA ASP A 877 17.25 -1.34 -20.50
C ASP A 877 17.28 -2.86 -20.19
N ALA A 878 16.17 -3.57 -20.40
CA ALA A 878 16.09 -5.00 -20.14
C ALA A 878 17.13 -5.82 -20.94
N ASP A 879 17.63 -5.29 -22.07
CA ASP A 879 18.63 -5.91 -22.94
C ASP A 879 20.09 -5.47 -22.66
N SER A 880 20.36 -4.57 -21.69
CA SER A 880 21.70 -4.00 -21.47
C SER A 880 22.77 -5.03 -21.02
N GLU A 881 24.02 -4.90 -21.48
CA GLU A 881 25.06 -5.95 -21.36
C GLU A 881 26.03 -5.80 -20.16
N PHE A 882 25.72 -4.99 -19.14
CA PHE A 882 26.65 -4.73 -18.02
C PHE A 882 26.84 -5.95 -17.07
N PHE A 883 27.93 -5.95 -16.30
CA PHE A 883 28.26 -7.03 -15.37
C PHE A 883 27.39 -7.01 -14.10
N TRP A 884 26.42 -7.92 -14.05
CA TRP A 884 25.66 -8.24 -12.84
C TRP A 884 26.53 -8.92 -11.76
N THR A 885 26.45 -8.44 -10.51
CA THR A 885 27.14 -8.97 -9.32
C THR A 885 26.35 -8.43 -8.14
N PRO A 886 25.49 -9.20 -7.42
CA PRO A 886 25.46 -10.66 -7.16
C PRO A 886 24.24 -11.45 -7.69
N PRO A 887 24.31 -12.78 -7.81
CA PRO A 887 23.26 -13.63 -7.25
C PRO A 887 23.41 -13.68 -5.71
N LEU A 888 22.35 -13.32 -4.98
CA LEU A 888 22.31 -13.24 -3.51
C LEU A 888 21.95 -14.60 -2.91
N SER A 889 22.91 -15.53 -2.77
CA SER A 889 22.79 -16.82 -2.04
C SER A 889 21.42 -17.51 -1.96
N LEU A 890 21.29 -18.68 -2.60
CA LEU A 890 20.31 -19.68 -2.19
C LEU A 890 20.54 -20.09 -0.72
N GLN A 891 19.52 -19.98 0.12
CA GLN A 891 19.41 -20.83 1.30
C GLN A 891 18.98 -22.22 0.82
N LEU A 892 19.86 -23.20 0.97
CA LEU A 892 19.56 -24.59 0.65
C LEU A 892 18.75 -25.19 1.82
N ASN A 893 17.43 -25.13 1.73
CA ASN A 893 16.54 -25.68 2.76
C ASN A 893 15.99 -27.05 2.36
N THR A 894 16.01 -27.39 1.06
CA THR A 894 15.50 -28.66 0.52
C THR A 894 16.50 -29.34 -0.41
N GLN A 895 16.29 -30.64 -0.67
CA GLN A 895 17.04 -31.40 -1.69
C GLN A 895 16.77 -30.85 -3.11
N GLN A 896 15.60 -30.24 -3.35
CA GLN A 896 15.28 -29.57 -4.61
C GLN A 896 16.11 -28.31 -4.82
N ASP A 897 16.37 -27.52 -3.78
CA ASP A 897 17.27 -26.35 -3.88
C ASP A 897 18.69 -26.78 -4.25
N LEU A 898 19.14 -27.92 -3.70
CA LEU A 898 20.42 -28.51 -4.03
C LEU A 898 20.44 -29.06 -5.45
N ASP A 899 19.38 -29.72 -5.91
CA ASP A 899 19.28 -30.27 -7.26
C ASP A 899 19.16 -29.15 -8.31
N PHE A 900 18.39 -28.08 -8.03
CA PHE A 900 18.35 -26.85 -8.83
C PHE A 900 19.72 -26.17 -8.90
N LEU A 901 20.42 -26.03 -7.77
CA LEU A 901 21.78 -25.50 -7.73
C LEU A 901 22.73 -26.39 -8.54
N LEU A 902 22.63 -27.71 -8.42
CA LEU A 902 23.50 -28.67 -9.10
C LEU A 902 23.24 -28.73 -10.62
N ASP A 903 21.99 -28.60 -11.05
CA ASP A 903 21.62 -28.55 -12.47
C ASP A 903 21.99 -27.19 -13.10
N ASN A 904 21.84 -26.09 -12.36
CA ASN A 904 22.22 -24.74 -12.82
C ASN A 904 23.70 -24.40 -12.63
N MET A 905 24.46 -25.17 -11.84
CA MET A 905 25.93 -25.15 -11.80
C MET A 905 26.56 -25.97 -12.93
N ARG A 906 25.81 -26.83 -13.63
CA ARG A 906 26.35 -27.74 -14.65
C ARG A 906 26.49 -27.15 -16.06
N SER A 907 26.22 -25.86 -16.25
CA SER A 907 26.75 -25.08 -17.37
C SER A 907 27.19 -23.70 -16.85
N SER A 908 28.47 -23.34 -16.85
CA SER A 908 29.35 -23.28 -18.01
C SER A 908 30.82 -23.52 -17.61
N SER A 909 31.46 -24.44 -18.32
CA SER A 909 32.92 -24.50 -18.48
C SER A 909 33.48 -23.36 -19.37
N ASN A 910 32.65 -22.36 -19.68
CA ASN A 910 32.95 -21.16 -20.44
C ASN A 910 32.49 -19.91 -19.68
N GLY A 911 33.46 -19.14 -19.18
CA GLY A 911 33.38 -17.66 -19.13
C GLY A 911 32.43 -17.01 -18.12
N ASP A 912 32.94 -15.95 -17.51
CA ASP A 912 32.18 -14.87 -16.90
C ASP A 912 31.04 -14.40 -17.84
N LEU A 913 29.80 -14.85 -17.61
CA LEU A 913 28.62 -14.45 -18.39
C LEU A 913 27.68 -13.57 -17.56
N THR A 914 27.19 -12.51 -18.20
CA THR A 914 26.07 -11.65 -17.81
C THR A 914 24.85 -12.52 -17.47
N ARG A 915 24.32 -12.44 -16.25
CA ARG A 915 23.06 -13.10 -15.89
C ARG A 915 22.00 -12.02 -15.69
N MET A 916 20.98 -12.09 -16.55
CA MET A 916 20.01 -11.03 -16.89
C MET A 916 18.61 -11.24 -16.29
N GLU A 917 18.37 -12.33 -15.56
CA GLU A 917 17.01 -12.78 -15.25
C GLU A 917 16.20 -11.81 -14.38
N LYS A 918 16.85 -11.16 -13.41
CA LYS A 918 16.24 -10.18 -12.50
C LYS A 918 15.83 -8.87 -13.19
N LYS A 919 16.39 -8.56 -14.37
CA LYS A 919 15.96 -7.40 -15.17
C LYS A 919 14.52 -7.57 -15.64
N TYR A 920 14.13 -8.80 -15.96
CA TYR A 920 12.80 -9.09 -16.50
C TYR A 920 11.68 -8.96 -15.47
N THR A 921 12.01 -8.92 -14.18
CA THR A 921 11.03 -8.81 -13.09
C THR A 921 11.03 -7.43 -12.43
N CYS A 922 12.10 -6.62 -12.58
CA CYS A 922 12.24 -5.31 -11.95
C CYS A 922 11.04 -4.37 -12.19
N GLN A 923 10.50 -4.34 -13.41
CA GLN A 923 9.36 -3.50 -13.74
C GLN A 923 8.10 -3.82 -12.90
N LEU A 924 7.95 -5.08 -12.50
CA LEU A 924 6.80 -5.61 -11.77
C LEU A 924 6.93 -5.41 -10.26
N GLU A 925 8.13 -5.12 -9.76
CA GLU A 925 8.41 -5.08 -8.33
C GLU A 925 7.78 -3.88 -7.63
N TYR A 926 7.69 -2.74 -8.29
CA TYR A 926 7.24 -1.49 -7.69
C TYR A 926 5.72 -1.37 -7.72
N ASN A 927 5.13 -0.86 -6.65
CA ASN A 927 3.70 -0.54 -6.59
C ASN A 927 3.53 0.92 -6.18
N VAL A 928 2.45 1.56 -6.65
CA VAL A 928 2.06 2.92 -6.25
C VAL A 928 1.01 2.82 -5.15
N PHE A 929 1.36 3.24 -3.94
CA PHE A 929 0.40 3.41 -2.85
C PHE A 929 -0.01 4.88 -2.78
N GLY A 930 -1.23 5.18 -3.22
CA GLY A 930 -1.75 6.52 -3.45
C GLY A 930 -2.82 6.52 -4.53
N ASP A 931 -3.46 7.67 -4.73
CA ASP A 931 -4.34 7.88 -5.87
C ASP A 931 -3.47 8.01 -7.13
N PRO A 932 -3.61 7.13 -8.14
CA PRO A 932 -2.82 7.25 -9.36
C PRO A 932 -3.07 8.56 -10.10
N ALA A 933 -4.26 9.16 -9.99
CA ALA A 933 -4.58 10.45 -10.63
C ALA A 933 -4.08 11.66 -9.83
N PHE A 934 -3.28 11.44 -8.76
CA PHE A 934 -2.69 12.53 -8.00
C PHE A 934 -1.65 13.28 -8.84
N ASN A 935 -1.91 14.57 -9.05
CA ASN A 935 -0.99 15.49 -9.69
C ASN A 935 -0.30 16.36 -8.63
N PRO A 936 0.97 16.07 -8.27
CA PRO A 936 1.74 16.84 -7.30
C PRO A 936 2.12 18.23 -7.81
N TYR A 937 2.50 19.12 -6.90
CA TYR A 937 2.97 20.47 -7.27
C TYR A 937 4.44 20.41 -7.68
N GLU A 938 4.79 20.99 -8.83
CA GLU A 938 6.16 21.33 -9.18
C GLU A 938 6.38 22.85 -9.27
N PRO A 939 7.51 23.40 -8.77
CA PRO A 939 7.84 24.80 -8.93
C PRO A 939 7.81 25.30 -10.38
N ALA A 940 8.25 24.45 -11.32
CA ALA A 940 8.25 24.74 -12.76
C ALA A 940 6.83 24.83 -13.36
N ASN A 941 5.92 23.94 -12.96
CA ASN A 941 4.56 23.81 -13.54
C ASN A 941 3.49 24.58 -12.76
N GLN A 942 3.74 24.88 -11.49
CA GLN A 942 2.78 25.40 -10.52
C GLN A 942 1.64 24.40 -10.27
N PHE A 943 0.38 24.86 -10.23
CA PHE A 943 -0.77 23.94 -10.23
C PHE A 943 -1.25 23.78 -11.67
N SER A 944 -1.23 22.53 -12.16
CA SER A 944 -1.69 22.14 -13.50
C SER A 944 -3.08 21.52 -13.52
#